data_AF-A0A8T4WIW8-F1
#
_entry.id   AF-A0A8T4WIW8-F1
#
_cell.length_a   1.000
_cell.length_b   1.000
_cell.length_c   1.000
_cell.angle_alpha   90.00
_cell.angle_beta   90.00
_cell.angle_gamma   90.00
#
_symmetry.space_group_name_H-M   'P 1'
#
loop_
_entity.id
_entity.type
_entity.pdbx_description
1 polymer ?
#
loop_
_entity_poly.entity_id
_entity_poly.type
_entity_poly.pdbx_seq_one_letter_code
_entity_poly.pdbx_strand_id
1 'polypeptide(L)'
;MNTTKWRRELDRLSEAKSILVRLNPKTDEKLKRPMRHLYDVFAKLTQIEEELEGTSGINFLKKRKLSDQLEKTQGELREGFMRVVRDLADEVRHEYQQTIQLGQRLQIISSAKTNTLQALEFPPVGAGDVKDFKELYQFLKEYSDKYSALHREVARQVGSLLDENKRTLETYERHITIDRGEVSATVSMNGVEGQPINDLVESMEKLKAEKSYLDGRKDEVSRMLAASLVSEVESLQASVDTASRLGLDLPIDYSKEIRSIARDATKTDNLTSLVSLESQLRSSKQKMANMLRDKIINIKHSVTSKVVEGGIPTSSDMIPEPPTAISESEDVAGLLSSYQEMIEWRGQVKIALKDQIQEVLEEIEKATERPEDTGIKNILKVREFIADAKKKLDKAEINDMIKLHLKASKMQERYRNTVTEEIRGYLQRFNELATSADRVLDYAQLSKKAPEVDELQGGLVYLLESLDNLRDAVESGVATFRDAAKQELEVIINDLQTIKPEYAELFLPIIVDLEDGVSTIEELDEFGAIRSEMRTIKDSILVKAKEAIENLRYRLGVKIRLAAAKLMGAGVKMPAEVQDSISKLNNVGVAADSVFKLPARARKMIDIYENDITDEIVELLVDEVDELIESFEQAAKVGVLMDEELARLRTIKHNPPRELEAAAETYDELRALTSSNELQQKIGSRADQAYEQLKGAISIFEQEGMTDFVERLNNLLDQVPEEIANDDTEITEALDVCLTMANIQEEMLDVIKEIARKNQTGLHEQLSEESKYYSTIRRVYDKHPKEFSQKVYPLNRMEKLQEELQNAEILDTAITKFKEMKELQTGWVQQAKKMDDWHKSLRMYMSGFTPAAPVDDRNKFIEDAIREIKDNYSKEDIVSYLSWAMRVIADTMVEKRE
;
A
#
# COMPACT_ATOMS: atom_id res chain seq x y z
N MET A 1 -5.13 106.80 -81.26
CA MET A 1 -3.89 105.98 -81.13
C MET A 1 -4.35 104.54 -81.25
N ASN A 2 -3.83 103.71 -82.17
CA ASN A 2 -4.37 102.35 -82.36
C ASN A 2 -4.25 101.50 -81.08
N THR A 3 -5.23 100.64 -80.80
CA THR A 3 -5.26 99.67 -79.68
C THR A 3 -3.96 98.88 -79.51
N THR A 4 -3.30 98.52 -80.61
CA THR A 4 -2.00 97.82 -80.58
C THR A 4 -0.88 98.61 -79.90
N LYS A 5 -0.88 99.95 -79.97
CA LYS A 5 0.08 100.80 -79.26
C LYS A 5 -0.26 100.91 -77.76
N TRP A 6 -1.54 101.03 -77.42
CA TRP A 6 -2.00 101.05 -76.03
C TRP A 6 -1.70 99.74 -75.29
N ARG A 7 -1.91 98.59 -75.95
CA ARG A 7 -1.55 97.28 -75.38
C ARG A 7 -0.07 97.20 -75.00
N ARG A 8 0.83 97.66 -75.87
CA ARG A 8 2.28 97.68 -75.59
C ARG A 8 2.65 98.54 -74.38
N GLU A 9 2.02 99.70 -74.21
CA GLU A 9 2.31 100.57 -73.06
C GLU A 9 1.69 100.03 -71.76
N LEU A 10 0.51 99.39 -71.81
CA LEU A 10 -0.07 98.69 -70.66
C LEU A 10 0.75 97.47 -70.23
N ASP A 11 1.26 96.69 -71.19
CA ASP A 11 2.15 95.55 -70.91
C ASP A 11 3.44 96.00 -70.22
N ARG A 12 4.03 97.12 -70.68
CA ARG A 12 5.19 97.75 -70.02
C ARG A 12 4.87 98.25 -68.63
N LEU A 13 3.69 98.85 -68.42
CA LEU A 13 3.24 99.33 -67.11
C LEU A 13 3.03 98.15 -66.14
N SER A 14 2.55 97.01 -66.64
CA SER A 14 2.43 95.76 -65.89
C SER A 14 3.81 95.19 -65.52
N GLU A 15 4.76 95.20 -66.45
CA GLU A 15 6.15 94.83 -66.18
C GLU A 15 6.78 95.77 -65.14
N ALA A 16 6.57 97.08 -65.24
CA ALA A 16 7.06 98.07 -64.28
C ALA A 16 6.51 97.80 -62.87
N LYS A 17 5.20 97.53 -62.77
CA LYS A 17 4.58 97.09 -61.52
C LYS A 17 5.24 95.82 -60.99
N SER A 18 5.46 94.81 -61.85
CA SER A 18 6.08 93.54 -61.44
C SER A 18 7.49 93.73 -60.89
N ILE A 19 8.26 94.66 -61.44
CA ILE A 19 9.61 95.01 -60.95
C ILE A 19 9.50 95.63 -59.55
N LEU A 20 8.60 96.60 -59.36
CA LEU A 20 8.40 97.22 -58.05
C LEU A 20 7.90 96.23 -56.98
N VAL A 21 7.01 95.31 -57.34
CA VAL A 21 6.52 94.25 -56.44
C VAL A 21 7.63 93.27 -56.03
N ARG A 22 8.60 92.99 -56.91
CA ARG A 22 9.79 92.19 -56.55
C ARG A 22 10.70 92.93 -55.56
N LEU A 23 10.79 94.25 -55.68
CA LEU A 23 11.60 95.08 -54.79
C LEU A 23 10.93 95.23 -53.41
N ASN A 24 9.62 95.48 -53.39
CA ASN A 24 8.79 95.50 -52.19
C ASN A 24 7.41 94.85 -52.44
N PRO A 25 7.18 93.62 -51.92
CA PRO A 25 5.92 92.90 -52.11
C PRO A 25 4.67 93.65 -51.61
N LYS A 26 4.81 94.58 -50.66
CA LYS A 26 3.69 95.35 -50.09
C LYS A 26 3.06 96.34 -51.09
N THR A 27 3.73 96.61 -52.21
CA THR A 27 3.26 97.54 -53.26
C THR A 27 2.23 96.92 -54.21
N ASP A 28 2.05 95.58 -54.21
CA ASP A 28 1.15 94.89 -55.14
C ASP A 28 -0.32 95.31 -54.95
N GLU A 29 -0.78 95.38 -53.70
CA GLU A 29 -2.19 95.68 -53.38
C GLU A 29 -2.59 97.09 -53.82
N LYS A 30 -1.70 98.08 -53.66
CA LYS A 30 -1.96 99.49 -53.99
C LYS A 30 -2.14 99.71 -55.50
N LEU A 31 -1.32 99.05 -56.33
CA LEU A 31 -1.32 99.24 -57.79
C LEU A 31 -2.27 98.28 -58.54
N LYS A 32 -2.82 97.27 -57.87
CA LYS A 32 -3.71 96.26 -58.49
C LYS A 32 -5.07 96.82 -58.95
N ARG A 33 -5.74 97.63 -58.12
CA ARG A 33 -7.05 98.20 -58.48
C ARG A 33 -6.98 99.20 -59.64
N PRO A 34 -6.05 100.17 -59.65
CA PRO A 34 -5.93 101.12 -60.77
C PRO A 34 -5.54 100.43 -62.09
N MET A 35 -4.65 99.44 -62.05
CA MET A 35 -4.26 98.67 -63.24
C MET A 35 -5.42 97.84 -63.81
N ARG A 36 -6.22 97.20 -62.96
CA ARG A 36 -7.40 96.45 -63.42
C ARG A 36 -8.41 97.38 -64.11
N HIS A 37 -8.67 98.54 -63.52
CA HIS A 37 -9.55 99.53 -64.11
C HIS A 37 -9.07 99.99 -65.49
N LEU A 38 -7.74 100.17 -65.66
CA LEU A 38 -7.14 100.48 -66.96
C LEU A 38 -7.35 99.39 -68.01
N TYR A 39 -7.15 98.12 -67.65
CA TYR A 39 -7.41 97.01 -68.55
C TYR A 39 -8.91 96.86 -68.89
N ASP A 40 -9.82 97.14 -67.94
CA ASP A 40 -11.26 97.13 -68.17
C ASP A 40 -11.67 98.24 -69.17
N VAL A 41 -11.10 99.45 -69.03
CA VAL A 41 -11.33 100.56 -69.98
C VAL A 41 -10.72 100.23 -71.36
N PHE A 42 -9.55 99.60 -71.40
CA PHE A 42 -8.95 99.13 -72.66
C PHE A 42 -9.79 98.06 -73.34
N ALA A 43 -10.36 97.11 -72.59
CA ALA A 43 -11.25 96.08 -73.12
C ALA A 43 -12.53 96.69 -73.73
N LYS A 44 -13.11 97.69 -73.08
CA LYS A 44 -14.23 98.47 -73.64
C LYS A 44 -13.81 99.19 -74.93
N LEU A 45 -12.61 99.77 -74.96
CA LEU A 45 -12.09 100.44 -76.15
C LEU A 45 -11.94 99.46 -77.31
N THR A 46 -11.40 98.27 -77.10
CA THR A 46 -11.30 97.23 -78.14
C THR A 46 -12.68 96.75 -78.62
N GLN A 47 -13.65 96.57 -77.73
CA GLN A 47 -15.02 96.20 -78.12
C GLN A 47 -15.66 97.27 -79.01
N ILE A 48 -15.51 98.55 -78.64
CA ILE A 48 -16.04 99.66 -79.43
C ILE A 48 -15.33 99.74 -80.79
N GLU A 49 -14.01 99.50 -80.85
CA GLU A 49 -13.23 99.46 -82.10
C GLU A 49 -13.70 98.31 -83.02
N GLU A 50 -13.88 97.10 -82.49
CA GLU A 50 -14.39 95.94 -83.23
C GLU A 50 -15.82 96.15 -83.73
N GLU A 51 -16.70 96.73 -82.92
CA GLU A 51 -18.07 97.08 -83.33
C GLU A 51 -18.06 98.11 -84.48
N LEU A 52 -17.10 99.04 -84.49
CA LEU A 52 -16.96 100.09 -85.50
C LEU A 52 -16.37 99.55 -86.82
N GLU A 53 -15.48 98.56 -86.76
CA GLU A 53 -14.97 97.83 -87.93
C GLU A 53 -16.03 96.90 -88.54
N GLY A 54 -16.83 96.23 -87.69
CA GLY A 54 -17.91 95.32 -88.09
C GLY A 54 -19.15 96.02 -88.70
N THR A 55 -19.32 97.32 -88.50
CA THR A 55 -20.45 98.11 -89.07
C THR A 55 -20.19 98.63 -90.49
N SER A 56 -19.36 97.94 -91.25
CA SER A 56 -18.82 98.36 -92.56
C SER A 56 -19.85 98.48 -93.71
N GLY A 57 -21.16 98.38 -93.46
CA GLY A 57 -22.20 98.53 -94.49
C GLY A 57 -23.54 99.18 -94.11
N ILE A 58 -23.87 99.49 -92.84
CA ILE A 58 -25.22 99.98 -92.48
C ILE A 58 -25.20 101.05 -91.34
N ASN A 59 -25.85 102.20 -91.61
CA ASN A 59 -26.25 103.34 -90.75
C ASN A 59 -25.16 104.32 -90.22
N PHE A 60 -24.96 105.47 -90.90
CA PHE A 60 -24.01 106.56 -90.57
C PHE A 60 -24.13 107.10 -89.13
N LEU A 61 -25.36 107.17 -88.59
CA LEU A 61 -25.61 107.65 -87.23
C LEU A 61 -25.04 106.72 -86.15
N LYS A 62 -25.02 105.39 -86.37
CA LYS A 62 -24.40 104.45 -85.44
C LYS A 62 -22.88 104.58 -85.46
N LYS A 63 -22.29 104.69 -86.66
CA LYS A 63 -20.83 104.88 -86.82
C LYS A 63 -20.33 106.17 -86.15
N ARG A 64 -21.07 107.27 -86.25
CA ARG A 64 -20.72 108.53 -85.55
C ARG A 64 -20.82 108.40 -84.02
N LYS A 65 -21.88 107.79 -83.48
CA LYS A 65 -22.00 107.55 -82.03
C LYS A 65 -20.88 106.64 -81.49
N LEU A 66 -20.55 105.57 -82.22
CA LEU A 66 -19.44 104.68 -81.86
C LEU A 66 -18.09 105.41 -81.95
N SER A 67 -17.90 106.29 -82.94
CA SER A 67 -16.68 107.12 -83.05
C SER A 67 -16.55 108.11 -81.88
N ASP A 68 -17.63 108.78 -81.48
CA ASP A 68 -17.64 109.67 -80.32
C ASP A 68 -17.40 108.91 -79.00
N GLN A 69 -17.93 107.68 -78.89
CA GLN A 69 -17.66 106.78 -77.76
C GLN A 69 -16.21 106.27 -77.76
N LEU A 70 -15.64 106.00 -78.93
CA LEU A 70 -14.24 105.64 -79.08
C LEU A 70 -13.33 106.77 -78.59
N GLU A 71 -13.57 108.01 -79.02
CA GLU A 71 -12.78 109.16 -78.57
C GLU A 71 -12.88 109.40 -77.07
N LYS A 72 -14.08 109.27 -76.48
CA LYS A 72 -14.27 109.37 -75.02
C LYS A 72 -13.52 108.27 -74.26
N THR A 73 -13.67 107.02 -74.68
CA THR A 73 -12.99 105.89 -74.02
C THR A 73 -11.48 105.98 -74.19
N GLN A 74 -10.98 106.49 -75.33
CA GLN A 74 -9.56 106.75 -75.55
C GLN A 74 -9.04 107.88 -74.65
N GLY A 75 -9.85 108.90 -74.39
CA GLY A 75 -9.58 109.95 -73.39
C GLY A 75 -9.49 109.39 -71.98
N GLU A 76 -10.49 108.61 -71.56
CA GLU A 76 -10.52 107.94 -70.24
C GLU A 76 -9.32 107.02 -70.02
N LEU A 77 -8.95 106.22 -71.05
CA LEU A 77 -7.77 105.36 -70.99
C LEU A 77 -6.49 106.17 -70.81
N ARG A 78 -6.37 107.31 -71.51
CA ARG A 78 -5.18 108.17 -71.42
C ARG A 78 -5.06 108.83 -70.05
N GLU A 79 -6.15 109.37 -69.51
CA GLU A 79 -6.17 109.97 -68.17
C GLU A 79 -5.91 108.94 -67.07
N GLY A 80 -6.52 107.75 -67.19
CA GLY A 80 -6.25 106.63 -66.30
C GLY A 80 -4.78 106.23 -66.35
N PHE A 81 -4.17 106.19 -67.53
CA PHE A 81 -2.78 105.79 -67.71
C PHE A 81 -1.85 106.81 -67.03
N MET A 82 -2.08 108.10 -67.26
CA MET A 82 -1.35 109.18 -66.60
C MET A 82 -1.47 109.14 -65.08
N ARG A 83 -2.62 108.74 -64.54
CA ARG A 83 -2.80 108.56 -63.09
C ARG A 83 -1.95 107.41 -62.55
N VAL A 84 -2.02 106.25 -63.17
CA VAL A 84 -1.26 105.08 -62.71
C VAL A 84 0.24 105.26 -62.85
N VAL A 85 0.71 105.97 -63.88
CA VAL A 85 2.13 106.32 -64.02
C VAL A 85 2.60 107.23 -62.89
N ARG A 86 1.78 108.19 -62.44
CA ARG A 86 2.11 109.05 -61.28
C ARG A 86 2.13 108.26 -59.97
N ASP A 87 1.10 107.44 -59.73
CA ASP A 87 1.04 106.59 -58.54
C ASP A 87 2.24 105.62 -58.49
N LEU A 88 2.63 105.04 -59.64
CA LEU A 88 3.82 104.21 -59.76
C LEU A 88 5.09 105.03 -59.45
N ALA A 89 5.22 106.24 -59.99
CA ALA A 89 6.38 107.09 -59.75
C ALA A 89 6.56 107.43 -58.26
N ASP A 90 5.48 107.71 -57.54
CA ASP A 90 5.53 108.03 -56.11
C ASP A 90 5.97 106.84 -55.27
N GLU A 91 5.48 105.63 -55.56
CA GLU A 91 5.91 104.41 -54.85
C GLU A 91 7.36 104.04 -55.19
N VAL A 92 7.79 104.17 -56.46
CA VAL A 92 9.21 103.94 -56.83
C VAL A 92 10.11 104.97 -56.13
N ARG A 93 9.69 106.24 -56.06
CA ARG A 93 10.44 107.29 -55.36
C ARG A 93 10.58 106.97 -53.87
N HIS A 94 9.51 106.49 -53.24
CA HIS A 94 9.53 106.11 -51.84
C HIS A 94 10.55 104.99 -51.56
N GLU A 95 10.51 103.90 -52.34
CA GLU A 95 11.45 102.77 -52.20
C GLU A 95 12.91 103.18 -52.45
N TYR A 96 13.13 104.00 -53.47
CA TYR A 96 14.46 104.52 -53.79
C TYR A 96 15.01 105.42 -52.68
N GLN A 97 14.18 106.29 -52.09
CA GLN A 97 14.57 107.13 -50.95
C GLN A 97 14.91 106.30 -49.71
N GLN A 98 14.11 105.28 -49.38
CA GLN A 98 14.40 104.39 -48.24
C GLN A 98 15.74 103.68 -48.42
N THR A 99 16.03 103.20 -49.64
CA THR A 99 17.29 102.52 -49.94
C THR A 99 18.48 103.46 -49.86
N ILE A 100 18.33 104.71 -50.30
CA ILE A 100 19.40 105.73 -50.19
C ILE A 100 19.66 106.14 -48.75
N GLN A 101 18.63 106.25 -47.91
CA GLN A 101 18.79 106.59 -46.48
C GLN A 101 19.66 105.56 -45.75
N LEU A 102 19.65 104.31 -46.19
CA LEU A 102 20.52 103.24 -45.68
C LEU A 102 21.94 103.26 -46.24
N GLY A 103 22.26 104.20 -47.13
CA GLY A 103 23.51 104.26 -47.87
C GLY A 103 24.76 104.24 -46.99
N GLN A 104 24.77 104.94 -45.85
CA GLN A 104 25.93 104.91 -44.94
C GLN A 104 26.14 103.53 -44.30
N ARG A 105 25.06 102.83 -43.93
CA ARG A 105 25.13 101.47 -43.36
C ARG A 105 25.50 100.45 -44.44
N LEU A 106 24.98 100.61 -45.65
CA LEU A 106 25.28 99.75 -46.80
C LEU A 106 26.71 99.95 -47.31
N GLN A 107 27.29 101.15 -47.20
CA GLN A 107 28.70 101.39 -47.54
C GLN A 107 29.66 100.59 -46.66
N ILE A 108 29.32 100.32 -45.40
CA ILE A 108 30.13 99.49 -44.48
C ILE A 108 30.16 98.03 -44.94
N ILE A 109 29.11 97.57 -45.61
CA ILE A 109 28.92 96.18 -46.04
C ILE A 109 29.43 95.97 -47.48
N SER A 110 29.11 96.92 -48.37
CA SER A 110 29.52 96.92 -49.79
C SER A 110 29.61 98.33 -50.36
N SER A 111 30.79 98.95 -50.27
CA SER A 111 31.03 100.32 -50.75
C SER A 111 30.84 100.50 -52.25
N ALA A 112 31.39 99.59 -53.07
CA ALA A 112 31.35 99.69 -54.53
C ALA A 112 29.93 99.62 -55.10
N LYS A 113 29.08 98.72 -54.59
CA LYS A 113 27.69 98.54 -55.08
C LYS A 113 26.74 99.61 -54.51
N THR A 114 27.02 100.15 -53.33
CA THR A 114 26.22 101.23 -52.74
C THR A 114 26.46 102.55 -53.49
N ASN A 115 27.70 102.84 -53.87
CA ASN A 115 28.03 104.06 -54.62
C ASN A 115 27.40 104.07 -56.02
N THR A 116 27.29 102.91 -56.69
CA THR A 116 26.64 102.82 -58.01
C THR A 116 25.12 103.00 -57.95
N LEU A 117 24.50 102.69 -56.81
CA LEU A 117 23.07 102.87 -56.55
C LEU A 117 22.75 104.32 -56.15
N GLN A 118 23.61 104.97 -55.35
CA GLN A 118 23.51 106.39 -55.00
C GLN A 118 23.73 107.33 -56.21
N ALA A 119 24.51 106.90 -57.20
CA ALA A 119 24.77 107.67 -58.42
C ALA A 119 23.61 107.67 -59.44
N LEU A 120 22.55 106.89 -59.22
CA LEU A 120 21.32 107.00 -60.02
C LEU A 120 20.62 108.30 -59.67
N GLU A 121 19.99 108.97 -60.64
CA GLU A 121 19.12 110.13 -60.40
C GLU A 121 17.67 109.78 -60.73
N PHE A 122 16.74 110.13 -59.85
CA PHE A 122 15.32 109.85 -60.07
C PHE A 122 14.75 110.79 -61.15
N PRO A 123 14.09 110.29 -62.20
CA PRO A 123 13.61 111.12 -63.31
C PRO A 123 12.46 112.06 -62.89
N PRO A 124 12.37 113.27 -63.48
CA PRO A 124 11.28 114.19 -63.21
C PRO A 124 10.00 113.75 -63.93
N VAL A 125 9.06 113.14 -63.19
CA VAL A 125 7.75 112.76 -63.73
C VAL A 125 6.80 113.97 -63.67
N GLY A 126 6.36 114.46 -64.83
CA GLY A 126 5.49 115.63 -64.97
C GLY A 126 4.00 115.27 -64.93
N ALA A 127 3.37 115.21 -66.11
CA ALA A 127 1.93 114.94 -66.24
C ALA A 127 1.59 113.43 -66.20
N GLY A 128 2.59 112.55 -66.32
CA GLY A 128 2.42 111.10 -66.41
C GLY A 128 2.18 110.61 -67.84
N ASP A 129 2.55 111.42 -68.84
CA ASP A 129 2.42 111.04 -70.25
C ASP A 129 3.37 109.87 -70.61
N VAL A 130 3.20 109.31 -71.83
CA VAL A 130 3.99 108.16 -72.32
C VAL A 130 5.51 108.43 -72.34
N LYS A 131 5.94 109.70 -72.42
CA LYS A 131 7.37 110.06 -72.31
C LYS A 131 7.87 109.90 -70.87
N ASP A 132 7.18 110.51 -69.92
CA ASP A 132 7.47 110.40 -68.49
C ASP A 132 7.52 108.92 -68.04
N PHE A 133 6.59 108.09 -68.54
CA PHE A 133 6.58 106.66 -68.23
C PHE A 133 7.81 105.92 -68.77
N LYS A 134 8.31 106.25 -69.97
CA LYS A 134 9.49 105.59 -70.54
C LYS A 134 10.74 105.88 -69.72
N GLU A 135 10.91 107.12 -69.28
CA GLU A 135 12.02 107.53 -68.42
C GLU A 135 11.95 106.85 -67.05
N LEU A 136 10.75 106.82 -66.43
CA LEU A 136 10.51 106.11 -65.17
C LEU A 136 10.78 104.61 -65.29
N TYR A 137 10.33 103.97 -66.37
CA TYR A 137 10.52 102.55 -66.61
C TYR A 137 12.00 102.18 -66.83
N GLN A 138 12.76 103.03 -67.54
CA GLN A 138 14.20 102.83 -67.70
C GLN A 138 14.94 102.97 -66.36
N PHE A 139 14.63 104.01 -65.59
CA PHE A 139 15.16 104.17 -64.24
C PHE A 139 14.85 102.95 -63.35
N LEU A 140 13.61 102.46 -63.37
CA LEU A 140 13.18 101.33 -62.55
C LEU A 140 13.93 100.03 -62.91
N LYS A 141 14.23 99.80 -64.19
CA LYS A 141 15.06 98.68 -64.63
C LYS A 141 16.49 98.79 -64.10
N GLU A 142 17.12 99.94 -64.31
CA GLU A 142 18.50 100.18 -63.84
C GLU A 142 18.60 100.11 -62.31
N TYR A 143 17.62 100.67 -61.61
CA TYR A 143 17.51 100.62 -60.15
C TYR A 143 17.34 99.18 -59.66
N SER A 144 16.42 98.40 -60.25
CA SER A 144 16.17 97.01 -59.88
C SER A 144 17.40 96.12 -60.05
N ASP A 145 18.14 96.28 -61.14
CA ASP A 145 19.35 95.50 -61.41
C ASP A 145 20.44 95.79 -60.36
N LYS A 146 20.67 97.07 -60.07
CA LYS A 146 21.65 97.48 -59.05
C LYS A 146 21.22 97.07 -57.64
N TYR A 147 19.95 97.23 -57.30
CA TYR A 147 19.38 96.81 -56.01
C TYR A 147 19.52 95.29 -55.80
N SER A 148 19.18 94.49 -56.82
CA SER A 148 19.29 93.02 -56.76
C SER A 148 20.74 92.54 -56.59
N ALA A 149 21.71 93.24 -57.17
CA ALA A 149 23.12 92.94 -57.03
C ALA A 149 23.66 93.29 -55.63
N LEU A 150 23.13 94.36 -55.02
CA LEU A 150 23.44 94.76 -53.65
C LEU A 150 22.81 93.79 -52.64
N HIS A 151 21.52 93.48 -52.79
CA HIS A 151 20.79 92.52 -51.96
C HIS A 151 21.49 91.16 -51.86
N ARG A 152 21.87 90.58 -53.00
CA ARG A 152 22.60 89.30 -53.04
C ARG A 152 23.92 89.33 -52.26
N GLU A 153 24.63 90.45 -52.28
CA GLU A 153 25.89 90.58 -51.54
C GLU A 153 25.66 90.65 -50.04
N VAL A 154 24.73 91.50 -49.61
CA VAL A 154 24.37 91.67 -48.20
C VAL A 154 23.86 90.34 -47.63
N ALA A 155 22.94 89.67 -48.33
CA ALA A 155 22.40 88.37 -47.91
C ALA A 155 23.51 87.30 -47.76
N ARG A 156 24.48 87.24 -48.68
CA ARG A 156 25.61 86.31 -48.60
C ARG A 156 26.47 86.55 -47.35
N GLN A 157 26.77 87.80 -47.03
CA GLN A 157 27.60 88.13 -45.86
C GLN A 157 26.87 87.84 -44.55
N VAL A 158 25.57 88.17 -44.46
CA VAL A 158 24.75 87.86 -43.28
C VAL A 158 24.60 86.35 -43.09
N GLY A 159 24.37 85.60 -44.17
CA GLY A 159 24.26 84.14 -44.11
C GLY A 159 25.55 83.46 -43.65
N SER A 160 26.69 83.88 -44.18
CA SER A 160 28.00 83.36 -43.75
C SER A 160 28.27 83.61 -42.27
N LEU A 161 27.87 84.77 -41.74
CA LEU A 161 28.06 85.12 -40.33
C LEU A 161 27.12 84.33 -39.41
N LEU A 162 25.87 84.12 -39.84
CA LEU A 162 24.90 83.29 -39.13
C LEU A 162 25.39 81.85 -38.98
N ASP A 163 25.89 81.26 -40.07
CA ASP A 163 26.42 79.88 -40.07
C ASP A 163 27.65 79.74 -39.16
N GLU A 164 28.53 80.74 -39.15
CA GLU A 164 29.71 80.77 -38.28
C GLU A 164 29.32 80.85 -36.80
N ASN A 165 28.38 81.73 -36.46
CA ASN A 165 27.88 81.86 -35.08
C ASN A 165 27.17 80.57 -34.61
N LYS A 166 26.35 79.93 -35.46
CA LYS A 166 25.69 78.65 -35.11
C LYS A 166 26.68 77.55 -34.78
N ARG A 167 27.71 77.37 -35.61
CA ARG A 167 28.78 76.38 -35.36
C ARG A 167 29.55 76.66 -34.08
N THR A 168 29.83 77.93 -33.82
CA THR A 168 30.54 78.36 -32.61
C THR A 168 29.69 78.11 -31.37
N LEU A 169 28.40 78.45 -31.42
CA LEU A 169 27.43 78.21 -30.35
C LEU A 169 27.31 76.72 -30.01
N GLU A 170 27.12 75.85 -31.01
CA GLU A 170 27.03 74.39 -30.81
C GLU A 170 28.30 73.80 -30.18
N THR A 171 29.47 74.36 -30.50
CA THR A 171 30.74 73.92 -29.92
C THR A 171 30.85 74.39 -28.48
N TYR A 172 30.45 75.63 -28.18
CA TYR A 172 30.61 76.21 -26.85
C TYR A 172 29.60 75.65 -25.85
N GLU A 173 28.34 75.41 -26.26
CA GLU A 173 27.28 74.83 -25.40
C GLU A 173 27.64 73.42 -24.86
N ARG A 174 28.60 72.72 -25.49
CA ARG A 174 29.11 71.43 -24.99
C ARG A 174 29.98 71.55 -23.74
N HIS A 175 30.54 72.72 -23.48
CA HIS A 175 31.55 72.91 -22.44
C HIS A 175 31.20 74.03 -21.45
N ILE A 176 30.39 75.01 -21.87
CA ILE A 176 29.91 76.10 -21.01
C ILE A 176 28.41 76.34 -21.26
N THR A 177 27.73 76.93 -20.28
CA THR A 177 26.35 77.39 -20.46
C THR A 177 26.34 78.78 -21.09
N ILE A 178 25.60 78.94 -22.19
CA ILE A 178 25.51 80.22 -22.92
C ILE A 178 24.11 80.79 -22.72
N ASP A 179 24.02 82.07 -22.34
CA ASP A 179 22.75 82.77 -22.28
C ASP A 179 22.17 82.95 -23.69
N ARG A 180 21.03 82.31 -23.94
CA ARG A 180 20.33 82.35 -25.24
C ARG A 180 19.73 83.73 -25.54
N GLY A 181 19.57 84.59 -24.54
CA GLY A 181 19.19 85.99 -24.73
C GLY A 181 20.25 86.79 -25.49
N GLU A 182 21.53 86.52 -25.20
CA GLU A 182 22.69 87.21 -25.80
C GLU A 182 23.05 86.70 -27.21
N VAL A 183 22.39 85.63 -27.69
CA VAL A 183 22.56 85.05 -29.04
C VAL A 183 21.21 84.84 -29.77
N SER A 184 20.24 85.69 -29.45
CA SER A 184 18.84 85.54 -29.88
C SER A 184 18.63 85.51 -31.40
N ALA A 185 19.39 86.27 -32.19
CA ALA A 185 19.34 86.29 -33.66
C ALA A 185 19.91 85.00 -34.25
N THR A 186 21.04 84.51 -33.74
CA THR A 186 21.64 83.22 -34.17
C THR A 186 20.70 82.05 -33.92
N VAL A 187 19.97 82.06 -32.80
CA VAL A 187 19.00 81.01 -32.43
C VAL A 187 17.69 81.13 -33.22
N SER A 188 17.19 82.33 -33.45
CA SER A 188 15.87 82.54 -34.08
C SER A 188 15.88 82.59 -35.61
N MET A 189 17.00 82.93 -36.25
CA MET A 189 17.10 83.00 -37.70
C MET A 189 17.37 81.62 -38.33
N ASN A 190 16.42 81.15 -39.14
CA ASN A 190 16.56 79.90 -39.91
C ASN A 190 17.32 80.09 -41.23
N GLY A 191 17.36 81.33 -41.77
CA GLY A 191 18.03 81.65 -43.02
C GLY A 191 17.86 83.13 -43.40
N VAL A 192 18.49 83.52 -44.50
CA VAL A 192 18.62 84.92 -44.94
C VAL A 192 17.86 85.19 -46.25
N GLU A 193 17.27 84.15 -46.85
CA GLU A 193 16.59 84.21 -48.15
C GLU A 193 15.25 84.96 -48.05
N GLY A 194 15.01 85.89 -48.99
CA GLY A 194 13.73 86.61 -49.13
C GLY A 194 13.52 87.82 -48.20
N GLN A 195 14.45 88.12 -47.28
CA GLN A 195 14.37 89.30 -46.43
C GLN A 195 14.75 90.59 -47.20
N PRO A 196 14.06 91.73 -46.99
CA PRO A 196 14.43 93.01 -47.62
C PRO A 196 15.79 93.50 -47.10
N ILE A 197 16.47 94.36 -47.87
CA ILE A 197 17.81 94.87 -47.52
C ILE A 197 17.83 95.50 -46.11
N ASN A 198 16.76 96.17 -45.69
CA ASN A 198 16.67 96.82 -44.38
C ASN A 198 16.80 95.79 -43.24
N ASP A 199 16.00 94.72 -43.29
CA ASP A 199 15.98 93.65 -42.29
C ASP A 199 17.31 92.87 -42.28
N LEU A 200 17.94 92.72 -43.45
CA LEU A 200 19.26 92.12 -43.57
C LEU A 200 20.34 92.94 -42.87
N VAL A 201 20.31 94.27 -43.02
CA VAL A 201 21.26 95.17 -42.35
C VAL A 201 21.08 95.11 -40.83
N GLU A 202 19.85 95.13 -40.32
CA GLU A 202 19.58 94.99 -38.89
C GLU A 202 20.04 93.63 -38.34
N SER A 203 19.77 92.56 -39.08
CA SER A 203 20.22 91.21 -38.74
C SER A 203 21.74 91.11 -38.70
N MET A 204 22.44 91.78 -39.63
CA MET A 204 23.90 91.83 -39.67
C MET A 204 24.50 92.50 -38.43
N GLU A 205 23.89 93.61 -37.98
CA GLU A 205 24.35 94.33 -36.78
C GLU A 205 24.18 93.46 -35.54
N LYS A 206 23.04 92.78 -35.39
CA LYS A 206 22.79 91.82 -34.30
C LYS A 206 23.78 90.67 -34.34
N LEU A 207 23.95 89.99 -35.47
CA LEU A 207 24.86 88.85 -35.60
C LEU A 207 26.33 89.23 -35.34
N LYS A 208 26.75 90.46 -35.66
CA LYS A 208 28.09 90.96 -35.30
C LYS A 208 28.25 91.16 -33.80
N ALA A 209 27.23 91.67 -33.12
CA ALA A 209 27.24 91.80 -31.66
C ALA A 209 27.31 90.42 -30.98
N GLU A 210 26.51 89.47 -31.46
CA GLU A 210 26.52 88.09 -30.97
C GLU A 210 27.86 87.39 -31.22
N LYS A 211 28.49 87.63 -32.37
CA LYS A 211 29.85 87.12 -32.65
C LYS A 211 30.86 87.67 -31.65
N SER A 212 30.81 88.97 -31.36
CA SER A 212 31.68 89.60 -30.35
C SER A 212 31.48 89.00 -28.96
N TYR A 213 30.23 88.66 -28.60
CA TYR A 213 29.92 87.97 -27.34
C TYR A 213 30.49 86.54 -27.30
N LEU A 214 30.30 85.76 -28.37
CA LEU A 214 30.87 84.42 -28.50
C LEU A 214 32.39 84.46 -28.47
N ASP A 215 33.03 85.35 -29.23
CA ASP A 215 34.49 85.53 -29.23
C ASP A 215 35.03 85.88 -27.84
N GLY A 216 34.29 86.66 -27.04
CA GLY A 216 34.64 86.98 -25.65
C GLY A 216 34.61 85.79 -24.68
N ARG A 217 33.90 84.70 -25.02
CA ARG A 217 33.82 83.46 -24.23
C ARG A 217 34.84 82.40 -24.63
N LYS A 218 35.58 82.64 -25.72
CA LYS A 218 36.55 81.67 -26.28
C LYS A 218 37.57 81.16 -25.25
N ASP A 219 38.13 82.05 -24.44
CA ASP A 219 39.17 81.68 -23.45
C ASP A 219 38.61 80.87 -22.28
N GLU A 220 37.33 81.05 -21.95
CA GLU A 220 36.64 80.25 -20.95
C GLU A 220 36.40 78.83 -21.48
N VAL A 221 35.92 78.71 -22.71
CA VAL A 221 35.74 77.41 -23.38
C VAL A 221 37.06 76.67 -23.54
N SER A 222 38.13 77.34 -24.00
CA SER A 222 39.45 76.73 -24.13
C SER A 222 39.95 76.15 -22.80
N ARG A 223 39.80 76.89 -21.68
CA ARG A 223 40.21 76.41 -20.35
C ARG A 223 39.40 75.20 -19.89
N MET A 224 38.07 75.26 -20.03
CA MET A 224 37.20 74.16 -19.64
C MET A 224 37.41 72.90 -20.49
N LEU A 225 37.58 73.09 -21.81
CA LEU A 225 37.89 71.99 -22.73
C LEU A 225 39.26 71.37 -22.44
N ALA A 226 40.30 72.17 -22.20
CA ALA A 226 41.62 71.65 -21.83
C ALA A 226 41.57 70.84 -20.52
N ALA A 227 40.87 71.34 -19.50
CA ALA A 227 40.68 70.62 -18.24
C ALA A 227 39.89 69.31 -18.42
N SER A 228 38.81 69.34 -19.21
CA SER A 228 38.00 68.15 -19.53
C SER A 228 38.82 67.10 -20.27
N LEU A 229 39.62 67.52 -21.27
CA LEU A 229 40.48 66.63 -22.05
C LEU A 229 41.51 65.93 -21.18
N VAL A 230 42.19 66.66 -20.28
CA VAL A 230 43.17 66.06 -19.37
C VAL A 230 42.50 65.04 -18.47
N SER A 231 41.37 65.38 -17.84
CA SER A 231 40.63 64.47 -16.98
C SER A 231 40.15 63.21 -17.72
N GLU A 232 39.65 63.36 -18.95
CA GLU A 232 39.17 62.24 -19.76
C GLU A 232 40.31 61.36 -20.28
N VAL A 233 41.47 61.94 -20.59
CA VAL A 233 42.67 61.18 -20.97
C VAL A 233 43.18 60.38 -19.78
N GLU A 234 43.24 60.96 -18.58
CA GLU A 234 43.65 60.25 -17.36
C GLU A 234 42.71 59.09 -17.04
N SER A 235 41.40 59.30 -17.15
CA SER A 235 40.38 58.24 -16.98
C SER A 235 40.56 57.10 -18.00
N LEU A 236 40.77 57.45 -19.28
CA LEU A 236 41.03 56.44 -20.32
C LEU A 236 42.35 55.71 -20.09
N GLN A 237 43.38 56.40 -19.59
CA GLN A 237 44.66 55.78 -19.31
C GLN A 237 44.61 54.81 -18.12
N ALA A 238 43.87 55.16 -17.06
CA ALA A 238 43.60 54.24 -15.95
C ALA A 238 42.81 53.01 -16.42
N SER A 239 41.86 53.21 -17.33
CA SER A 239 41.13 52.12 -17.98
C SER A 239 42.07 51.22 -18.79
N VAL A 240 43.00 51.79 -19.55
CA VAL A 240 44.01 51.07 -20.35
C VAL A 240 44.93 50.22 -19.47
N ASP A 241 45.42 50.78 -18.37
CA ASP A 241 46.30 50.04 -17.45
C ASP A 241 45.56 48.87 -16.80
N THR A 242 44.28 49.07 -16.44
CA THR A 242 43.42 48.01 -15.90
C THR A 242 43.15 46.92 -16.95
N ALA A 243 42.84 47.31 -18.19
CA ALA A 243 42.65 46.37 -19.30
C ALA A 243 43.89 45.51 -19.55
N SER A 244 45.07 46.13 -19.54
CA SER A 244 46.34 45.44 -19.74
C SER A 244 46.65 44.46 -18.60
N ARG A 245 46.37 44.83 -17.33
CA ARG A 245 46.50 43.92 -16.18
C ARG A 245 45.57 42.71 -16.27
N LEU A 246 44.36 42.91 -16.80
CA LEU A 246 43.39 41.83 -17.07
C LEU A 246 43.75 40.98 -18.30
N GLY A 247 44.84 41.30 -19.01
CA GLY A 247 45.34 40.51 -20.13
C GLY A 247 44.76 40.90 -21.50
N LEU A 248 44.24 42.12 -21.65
CA LEU A 248 43.87 42.67 -22.96
C LEU A 248 45.15 43.08 -23.72
N ASP A 249 45.42 42.42 -24.86
CA ASP A 249 46.52 42.78 -25.75
C ASP A 249 46.22 44.09 -26.49
N LEU A 250 46.72 45.20 -25.95
CA LEU A 250 46.63 46.51 -26.58
C LEU A 250 47.78 46.68 -27.60
N PRO A 251 47.53 47.32 -28.76
CA PRO A 251 48.60 47.67 -29.69
C PRO A 251 49.67 48.53 -28.99
N ILE A 252 50.95 48.25 -29.28
CA ILE A 252 52.12 48.90 -28.63
C ILE A 252 52.05 50.44 -28.68
N ASP A 253 51.42 50.98 -29.72
CA ASP A 253 51.34 52.42 -29.93
C ASP A 253 50.08 53.07 -29.35
N TYR A 254 49.09 52.30 -28.87
CA TYR A 254 47.83 52.85 -28.34
C TYR A 254 48.03 53.63 -27.04
N SER A 255 48.85 53.11 -26.12
CA SER A 255 49.23 53.83 -24.89
C SER A 255 50.11 55.06 -25.16
N LYS A 256 50.81 55.09 -26.30
CA LYS A 256 51.61 56.25 -26.72
C LYS A 256 50.70 57.33 -27.31
N GLU A 257 49.70 56.94 -28.11
CA GLU A 257 48.67 57.81 -28.69
C GLU A 257 47.92 58.59 -27.58
N ILE A 258 47.47 57.91 -26.53
CA ILE A 258 46.79 58.54 -25.38
C ILE A 258 47.72 59.53 -24.64
N ARG A 259 48.99 59.14 -24.41
CA ARG A 259 49.98 60.02 -23.76
C ARG A 259 50.33 61.25 -24.62
N SER A 260 50.36 61.13 -25.94
CA SER A 260 50.53 62.29 -26.82
C SER A 260 49.33 63.23 -26.72
N ILE A 261 48.09 62.71 -26.68
CA ILE A 261 46.89 63.54 -26.55
C ILE A 261 46.92 64.32 -25.23
N ALA A 262 47.26 63.69 -24.09
CA ALA A 262 47.43 64.39 -22.80
C ALA A 262 48.51 65.48 -22.86
N ARG A 263 49.68 65.14 -23.41
CA ARG A 263 50.81 66.09 -23.53
C ARG A 263 50.45 67.29 -24.40
N ASP A 264 49.72 67.08 -25.48
CA ASP A 264 49.36 68.14 -26.42
C ASP A 264 48.18 68.97 -25.88
N ALA A 265 47.24 68.36 -25.14
CA ALA A 265 46.14 69.07 -24.48
C ALA A 265 46.62 70.05 -23.42
N THR A 266 47.66 69.69 -22.65
CA THR A 266 48.23 70.56 -21.60
C THR A 266 49.05 71.75 -22.14
N LYS A 267 49.47 71.71 -23.41
CA LYS A 267 50.34 72.72 -24.03
C LYS A 267 49.61 73.68 -24.94
N THR A 268 48.36 73.38 -25.29
CA THR A 268 47.68 74.06 -26.37
C THR A 268 46.63 75.00 -25.84
N ASP A 269 46.81 76.29 -26.08
CA ASP A 269 45.86 77.34 -25.68
C ASP A 269 44.85 77.68 -26.80
N ASN A 270 45.01 77.07 -27.98
CA ASN A 270 44.15 77.32 -29.13
C ASN A 270 42.96 76.35 -29.17
N LEU A 271 41.75 76.90 -29.13
CA LEU A 271 40.49 76.16 -29.17
C LEU A 271 40.40 75.16 -30.34
N THR A 272 40.81 75.54 -31.55
CA THR A 272 40.71 74.65 -32.73
C THR A 272 41.54 73.38 -32.56
N SER A 273 42.72 73.51 -31.96
CA SER A 273 43.61 72.38 -31.69
C SER A 273 43.10 71.53 -30.53
N LEU A 274 42.50 72.13 -29.50
CA LEU A 274 41.84 71.41 -28.41
C LEU A 274 40.65 70.58 -28.92
N VAL A 275 39.81 71.13 -29.80
CA VAL A 275 38.70 70.39 -30.43
C VAL A 275 39.20 69.22 -31.29
N SER A 276 40.33 69.40 -31.99
CA SER A 276 40.97 68.30 -32.72
C SER A 276 41.45 67.18 -31.80
N LEU A 277 42.04 67.53 -30.65
CA LEU A 277 42.47 66.57 -29.64
C LEU A 277 41.29 65.85 -28.98
N GLU A 278 40.16 66.53 -28.78
CA GLU A 278 38.90 65.92 -28.32
C GLU A 278 38.40 64.85 -29.30
N SER A 279 38.42 65.16 -30.60
CA SER A 279 38.03 64.19 -31.65
C SER A 279 38.95 62.96 -31.65
N GLN A 280 40.27 63.17 -31.50
CA GLN A 280 41.22 62.07 -31.38
C GLN A 280 40.99 61.23 -30.12
N LEU A 281 40.69 61.86 -28.98
CA LEU A 281 40.37 61.17 -27.73
C LEU A 281 39.10 60.33 -27.86
N ARG A 282 38.03 60.88 -28.45
CA ARG A 282 36.79 60.13 -28.71
C ARG A 282 37.01 58.94 -29.63
N SER A 283 37.80 59.11 -30.69
CA SER A 283 38.19 57.99 -31.58
C SER A 283 38.96 56.92 -30.81
N SER A 284 39.89 57.34 -29.93
CA SER A 284 40.62 56.43 -29.07
C SER A 284 39.68 55.66 -28.14
N LYS A 285 38.79 56.34 -27.40
CA LYS A 285 37.76 55.69 -26.54
C LYS A 285 36.95 54.64 -27.30
N GLN A 286 36.50 54.95 -28.53
CA GLN A 286 35.76 54.01 -29.37
C GLN A 286 36.58 52.77 -29.76
N LYS A 287 37.86 52.94 -30.11
CA LYS A 287 38.76 51.81 -30.40
C LYS A 287 38.85 50.87 -29.19
N MET A 288 39.01 51.42 -27.98
CA MET A 288 39.09 50.60 -26.75
C MET A 288 37.76 49.91 -26.43
N ALA A 289 36.64 50.61 -26.54
CA ALA A 289 35.32 50.02 -26.37
C ALA A 289 35.10 48.83 -27.32
N ASN A 290 35.47 48.97 -28.60
CA ASN A 290 35.36 47.88 -29.58
C ASN A 290 36.27 46.69 -29.24
N MET A 291 37.53 46.93 -28.87
CA MET A 291 38.45 45.85 -28.45
C MET A 291 37.91 45.07 -27.24
N LEU A 292 37.32 45.76 -26.26
CA LEU A 292 36.69 45.14 -25.09
C LEU A 292 35.46 44.32 -25.48
N ARG A 293 34.56 44.88 -26.31
CA ARG A 293 33.37 44.16 -26.81
C ARG A 293 33.75 42.89 -27.54
N ASP A 294 34.69 42.97 -28.48
CA ASP A 294 35.16 41.82 -29.24
C ASP A 294 35.74 40.74 -28.32
N LYS A 295 36.50 41.13 -27.29
CA LYS A 295 37.09 40.17 -26.36
C LYS A 295 36.04 39.52 -25.45
N ILE A 296 35.08 40.27 -24.94
CA ILE A 296 33.93 39.76 -24.16
C ILE A 296 33.16 38.72 -24.97
N ILE A 297 32.80 39.05 -26.21
CA ILE A 297 32.08 38.15 -27.12
C ILE A 297 32.91 36.90 -27.40
N ASN A 298 34.20 37.06 -27.68
CA ASN A 298 35.09 35.93 -27.97
C ASN A 298 35.31 35.01 -26.77
N ILE A 299 35.39 35.51 -25.53
CA ILE A 299 35.49 34.65 -24.34
C ILE A 299 34.22 33.81 -24.20
N LYS A 300 33.06 34.45 -24.26
CA LYS A 300 31.76 33.76 -24.20
C LYS A 300 31.70 32.68 -25.29
N HIS A 301 31.87 33.07 -26.55
CA HIS A 301 31.77 32.15 -27.68
C HIS A 301 32.79 31.02 -27.63
N SER A 302 34.05 31.31 -27.28
CA SER A 302 35.10 30.28 -27.19
C SER A 302 34.78 29.24 -26.13
N VAL A 303 34.34 29.64 -24.93
CA VAL A 303 33.98 28.70 -23.87
C VAL A 303 32.75 27.89 -24.26
N THR A 304 31.68 28.54 -24.76
CA THR A 304 30.44 27.84 -25.13
C THR A 304 30.63 26.88 -26.30
N SER A 305 31.36 27.29 -27.36
CA SER A 305 31.66 26.43 -28.51
C SER A 305 32.48 25.20 -28.09
N LYS A 306 33.52 25.38 -27.25
CA LYS A 306 34.36 24.27 -26.79
C LYS A 306 33.58 23.26 -25.94
N VAL A 307 32.64 23.74 -25.13
CA VAL A 307 31.74 22.91 -24.33
C VAL A 307 30.80 22.08 -25.21
N VAL A 308 30.18 22.72 -26.21
CA VAL A 308 29.27 22.07 -27.17
C VAL A 308 30.01 21.06 -28.06
N GLU A 309 31.16 21.44 -28.62
CA GLU A 309 32.00 20.54 -29.43
C GLU A 309 32.53 19.36 -28.62
N GLY A 310 32.71 19.56 -27.31
CA GLY A 310 33.04 18.53 -26.35
C GLY A 310 31.87 17.66 -25.88
N GLY A 311 30.67 17.83 -26.44
CA GLY A 311 29.53 16.95 -26.19
C GLY A 311 28.82 17.14 -24.85
N ILE A 312 29.15 18.20 -24.08
CA ILE A 312 28.42 18.57 -22.86
C ILE A 312 27.33 19.57 -23.26
N PRO A 313 26.04 19.29 -23.03
CA PRO A 313 24.97 20.22 -23.35
C PRO A 313 25.13 21.51 -22.54
N THR A 314 24.86 22.66 -23.16
CA THR A 314 24.95 23.98 -22.50
C THR A 314 23.95 24.19 -21.36
N SER A 315 22.99 23.28 -21.19
CA SER A 315 22.01 23.22 -20.10
C SER A 315 22.38 22.25 -18.99
N SER A 316 23.61 21.73 -19.00
CA SER A 316 24.14 20.89 -17.94
C SER A 316 24.47 21.76 -16.71
N ASP A 317 24.00 21.37 -15.51
CA ASP A 317 24.36 22.01 -14.23
C ASP A 317 25.89 22.05 -13.97
N MET A 318 26.68 21.35 -14.79
CA MET A 318 28.14 21.32 -14.72
C MET A 318 28.83 22.66 -15.03
N ILE A 319 28.17 23.60 -15.72
CA ILE A 319 28.83 24.81 -16.21
C ILE A 319 28.09 26.04 -15.70
N PRO A 320 28.75 26.93 -14.93
CA PRO A 320 28.15 28.18 -14.47
C PRO A 320 27.59 28.98 -15.64
N GLU A 321 26.44 29.62 -15.46
CA GLU A 321 25.86 30.48 -16.50
C GLU A 321 26.77 31.70 -16.76
N PRO A 322 26.91 32.12 -18.03
CA PRO A 322 27.69 33.29 -18.36
C PRO A 322 27.03 34.56 -17.77
N PRO A 323 27.80 35.48 -17.19
CA PRO A 323 27.27 36.72 -16.66
C PRO A 323 26.57 37.54 -17.76
N THR A 324 25.56 38.33 -17.39
CA THR A 324 24.84 39.25 -18.27
C THR A 324 25.73 40.46 -18.60
N ALA A 325 26.80 40.22 -19.35
CA ALA A 325 27.71 41.28 -19.79
C ALA A 325 26.95 42.28 -20.67
N ILE A 326 26.99 43.56 -20.31
CA ILE A 326 26.36 44.66 -21.04
C ILE A 326 27.27 45.02 -22.22
N SER A 327 27.28 44.19 -23.27
CA SER A 327 28.10 44.41 -24.47
C SER A 327 27.70 45.66 -25.27
N GLU A 328 26.52 46.22 -24.99
CA GLU A 328 25.98 47.42 -25.65
C GLU A 328 26.40 48.74 -25.00
N SER A 329 27.09 48.71 -23.85
CA SER A 329 27.61 49.92 -23.20
C SER A 329 28.55 50.67 -24.15
N GLU A 330 28.33 51.97 -24.35
CA GLU A 330 29.29 52.87 -25.03
C GLU A 330 30.46 53.27 -24.12
N ASP A 331 30.31 53.13 -22.81
CA ASP A 331 31.33 53.50 -21.83
C ASP A 331 32.37 52.39 -21.61
N VAL A 332 33.64 52.78 -21.60
CA VAL A 332 34.81 51.91 -21.47
C VAL A 332 34.90 51.30 -20.07
N ALA A 333 34.51 52.03 -19.02
CA ALA A 333 34.55 51.51 -17.65
C ALA A 333 33.53 50.38 -17.43
N GLY A 334 32.30 50.54 -17.93
CA GLY A 334 31.28 49.49 -17.90
C GLY A 334 31.68 48.23 -18.69
N LEU A 335 32.32 48.41 -19.85
CA LEU A 335 32.87 47.29 -20.63
C LEU A 335 34.04 46.60 -19.91
N LEU A 336 34.88 47.33 -19.18
CA LEU A 336 35.96 46.74 -18.37
C LEU A 336 35.45 45.88 -17.22
N SER A 337 34.41 46.33 -16.50
CA SER A 337 33.75 45.54 -15.46
C SER A 337 33.19 44.24 -16.05
N SER A 338 32.47 44.36 -17.18
CA SER A 338 31.92 43.20 -17.89
C SER A 338 33.02 42.23 -18.38
N TYR A 339 34.18 42.76 -18.78
CA TYR A 339 35.33 41.95 -19.17
C TYR A 339 35.95 41.19 -17.99
N GLN A 340 36.06 41.84 -16.82
CA GLN A 340 36.55 41.20 -15.60
C GLN A 340 35.63 40.06 -15.17
N GLU A 341 34.31 40.30 -15.12
CA GLU A 341 33.31 39.27 -14.79
C GLU A 341 33.40 38.06 -15.74
N MET A 342 33.62 38.30 -17.03
CA MET A 342 33.81 37.22 -18.01
C MET A 342 35.11 36.42 -17.82
N ILE A 343 36.19 37.05 -17.34
CA ILE A 343 37.43 36.33 -16.98
C ILE A 343 37.20 35.47 -15.74
N GLU A 344 36.54 36.02 -14.72
CA GLU A 344 36.22 35.30 -13.48
C GLU A 344 35.32 34.10 -13.78
N TRP A 345 34.30 34.28 -14.61
CA TRP A 345 33.44 33.20 -15.10
C TRP A 345 34.24 32.10 -15.81
N ARG A 346 35.16 32.45 -16.73
CA ARG A 346 36.04 31.46 -17.36
C ARG A 346 36.88 30.70 -16.32
N GLY A 347 37.30 31.35 -15.24
CA GLY A 347 37.97 30.72 -14.11
C GLY A 347 37.07 29.74 -13.36
N GLN A 348 35.83 30.14 -13.06
CA GLN A 348 34.83 29.29 -12.42
C GLN A 348 34.50 28.05 -13.26
N VAL A 349 34.35 28.19 -14.59
CA VAL A 349 34.16 27.06 -15.51
C VAL A 349 35.32 26.07 -15.42
N LYS A 350 36.56 26.57 -15.31
CA LYS A 350 37.74 25.70 -15.16
C LYS A 350 37.73 24.93 -13.83
N ILE A 351 37.31 25.57 -12.75
CA ILE A 351 37.20 24.94 -11.42
C ILE A 351 36.10 23.87 -11.43
N ALA A 352 34.89 24.20 -11.92
CA ALA A 352 33.78 23.27 -12.00
C ALA A 352 34.13 22.02 -12.84
N LEU A 353 34.77 22.21 -13.99
CA LEU A 353 35.26 21.09 -14.80
C LEU A 353 36.32 20.25 -14.08
N LYS A 354 37.21 20.89 -13.31
CA LYS A 354 38.22 20.19 -12.52
C LYS A 354 37.57 19.30 -11.47
N ASP A 355 36.64 19.85 -10.71
CA ASP A 355 35.96 19.15 -9.61
C ASP A 355 35.17 17.95 -10.16
N GLN A 356 34.41 18.13 -11.24
CA GLN A 356 33.66 17.02 -11.85
C GLN A 356 34.57 15.92 -12.40
N ILE A 357 35.68 16.29 -13.07
CA ILE A 357 36.63 15.28 -13.56
C ILE A 357 37.24 14.52 -12.39
N GLN A 358 37.53 15.21 -11.29
CA GLN A 358 38.09 14.58 -10.11
C GLN A 358 37.09 13.59 -9.47
N GLU A 359 35.81 13.95 -9.36
CA GLU A 359 34.73 13.08 -8.89
C GLU A 359 34.59 11.82 -9.76
N VAL A 360 34.51 11.99 -11.09
CA VAL A 360 34.43 10.86 -12.03
C VAL A 360 35.68 9.97 -11.94
N LEU A 361 36.87 10.56 -11.80
CA LEU A 361 38.11 9.79 -11.63
C LEU A 361 38.16 9.03 -10.29
N GLU A 362 37.62 9.59 -9.22
CA GLU A 362 37.50 8.93 -7.91
C GLU A 362 36.50 7.76 -7.95
N GLU A 363 35.38 7.91 -8.67
CA GLU A 363 34.46 6.78 -8.91
C GLU A 363 35.13 5.66 -9.71
N ILE A 364 35.87 6.00 -10.76
CA ILE A 364 36.63 5.01 -11.54
C ILE A 364 37.72 4.37 -10.69
N GLU A 365 38.37 5.12 -9.79
CA GLU A 365 39.38 4.59 -8.86
C GLU A 365 38.78 3.54 -7.93
N LYS A 366 37.62 3.82 -7.33
CA LYS A 366 36.85 2.85 -6.52
C LYS A 366 36.42 1.64 -7.34
N ALA A 367 36.03 1.82 -8.60
CA ALA A 367 35.73 0.70 -9.49
C ALA A 367 36.91 -0.28 -9.65
N THR A 368 38.15 0.23 -9.60
CA THR A 368 39.35 -0.64 -9.68
C THR A 368 39.60 -1.49 -8.44
N GLU A 369 38.94 -1.20 -7.32
CA GLU A 369 39.02 -2.04 -6.11
C GLU A 369 38.21 -3.33 -6.26
N ARG A 370 37.20 -3.33 -7.15
CA ARG A 370 36.33 -4.48 -7.45
C ARG A 370 36.30 -4.78 -8.95
N PRO A 371 37.38 -5.36 -9.49
CA PRO A 371 37.56 -5.52 -10.94
C PRO A 371 36.64 -6.58 -11.56
N GLU A 372 36.20 -7.59 -10.79
CA GLU A 372 35.31 -8.65 -11.27
C GLU A 372 33.90 -8.11 -11.50
N ASP A 373 33.32 -7.42 -10.52
CA ASP A 373 31.97 -6.85 -10.57
C ASP A 373 31.84 -5.72 -11.62
N THR A 374 32.92 -4.99 -11.87
CA THR A 374 32.95 -3.87 -12.82
C THR A 374 33.41 -4.27 -14.22
N GLY A 375 33.82 -5.52 -14.43
CA GLY A 375 34.31 -6.03 -15.73
C GLY A 375 35.67 -5.45 -16.17
N ILE A 376 36.50 -4.97 -15.24
CA ILE A 376 37.81 -4.38 -15.54
C ILE A 376 38.83 -5.47 -15.80
N LYS A 377 39.12 -5.74 -17.08
CA LYS A 377 40.12 -6.73 -17.50
C LYS A 377 41.59 -6.32 -17.25
N ASN A 378 41.88 -5.03 -17.07
CA ASN A 378 43.26 -4.54 -17.01
C ASN A 378 43.42 -3.34 -16.07
N ILE A 379 43.50 -3.63 -14.76
CA ILE A 379 43.51 -2.66 -13.66
C ILE A 379 44.67 -1.66 -13.77
N LEU A 380 45.87 -2.13 -14.14
CA LEU A 380 47.08 -1.31 -14.25
C LEU A 380 46.90 -0.15 -15.24
N LYS A 381 46.31 -0.41 -16.41
CA LYS A 381 46.07 0.62 -17.44
C LYS A 381 45.07 1.68 -16.98
N VAL A 382 44.06 1.29 -16.20
CA VAL A 382 43.05 2.22 -15.67
C VAL A 382 43.67 3.09 -14.59
N ARG A 383 44.47 2.53 -13.68
CA ARG A 383 45.19 3.29 -12.65
C ARG A 383 46.27 4.22 -13.22
N GLU A 384 46.99 3.79 -14.26
CA GLU A 384 47.91 4.65 -15.01
C GLU A 384 47.18 5.84 -15.64
N PHE A 385 46.01 5.61 -16.25
CA PHE A 385 45.18 6.68 -16.79
C PHE A 385 44.72 7.67 -15.72
N ILE A 386 44.26 7.20 -14.55
CA ILE A 386 43.84 8.07 -13.44
C ILE A 386 45.00 8.92 -12.95
N ALA A 387 46.17 8.31 -12.72
CA ALA A 387 47.36 9.02 -12.25
C ALA A 387 47.83 10.08 -13.25
N ASP A 388 47.83 9.76 -14.55
CA ASP A 388 48.16 10.70 -15.61
C ASP A 388 47.12 11.81 -15.78
N ALA A 389 45.83 11.49 -15.63
CA ALA A 389 44.74 12.45 -15.69
C ALA A 389 44.82 13.43 -14.51
N LYS A 390 44.99 12.95 -13.28
CA LYS A 390 45.17 13.78 -12.07
C LYS A 390 46.38 14.71 -12.19
N LYS A 391 47.53 14.21 -12.68
CA LYS A 391 48.72 15.04 -12.92
C LYS A 391 48.53 16.13 -13.99
N LYS A 392 47.77 15.84 -15.05
CA LYS A 392 47.52 16.78 -16.15
C LYS A 392 46.45 17.82 -15.81
N LEU A 393 45.54 17.51 -14.89
CA LEU A 393 44.38 18.33 -14.54
C LEU A 393 44.75 19.75 -14.08
N ASP A 394 45.78 19.88 -13.24
CA ASP A 394 46.17 21.19 -12.67
C ASP A 394 46.65 22.20 -13.72
N LYS A 395 47.21 21.72 -14.83
CA LYS A 395 47.79 22.56 -15.90
C LYS A 395 46.97 22.57 -17.18
N ALA A 396 45.94 21.74 -17.28
CA ALA A 396 45.13 21.60 -18.49
C ALA A 396 44.36 22.89 -18.81
N GLU A 397 44.22 23.17 -20.11
CA GLU A 397 43.23 24.13 -20.60
C GLU A 397 41.85 23.47 -20.68
N ILE A 398 40.79 24.28 -20.81
CA ILE A 398 39.38 23.83 -20.88
C ILE A 398 39.20 22.71 -21.93
N ASN A 399 39.86 22.80 -23.09
CA ASN A 399 39.78 21.77 -24.14
C ASN A 399 40.32 20.40 -23.70
N ASP A 400 41.43 20.40 -22.97
CA ASP A 400 42.06 19.15 -22.53
C ASP A 400 41.29 18.55 -21.34
N MET A 401 40.74 19.40 -20.48
CA MET A 401 39.82 19.00 -19.41
C MET A 401 38.57 18.31 -19.97
N ILE A 402 37.93 18.88 -21.01
CA ILE A 402 36.73 18.26 -21.61
C ILE A 402 37.06 16.91 -22.27
N LYS A 403 38.20 16.80 -22.96
CA LYS A 403 38.64 15.51 -23.52
C LYS A 403 38.93 14.45 -22.45
N LEU A 404 39.49 14.86 -21.31
CA LEU A 404 39.69 13.99 -20.15
C LEU A 404 38.35 13.55 -19.55
N HIS A 405 37.42 14.49 -19.36
CA HIS A 405 36.07 14.20 -18.88
C HIS A 405 35.37 13.17 -19.77
N LEU A 406 35.29 13.40 -21.08
CA LEU A 406 34.66 12.46 -22.02
C LEU A 406 35.26 11.04 -21.96
N LYS A 407 36.58 10.93 -21.83
CA LYS A 407 37.23 9.62 -21.68
C LYS A 407 36.87 8.95 -20.35
N ALA A 408 36.87 9.72 -19.26
CA ALA A 408 36.53 9.23 -17.93
C ALA A 408 35.04 8.83 -17.87
N SER A 409 34.12 9.69 -18.29
CA SER A 409 32.68 9.42 -18.30
C SER A 409 32.31 8.21 -19.16
N LYS A 410 32.94 8.01 -20.32
CA LYS A 410 32.75 6.78 -21.11
C LYS A 410 33.20 5.51 -20.40
N MET A 411 34.28 5.59 -19.61
CA MET A 411 34.75 4.46 -18.81
C MET A 411 33.79 4.19 -17.63
N GLN A 412 33.38 5.24 -16.91
CA GLN A 412 32.41 5.17 -15.83
C GLN A 412 31.08 4.57 -16.30
N GLU A 413 30.50 5.04 -17.42
CA GLU A 413 29.24 4.55 -17.96
C GLU A 413 29.32 3.06 -18.34
N ARG A 414 30.45 2.64 -18.92
CA ARG A 414 30.69 1.22 -19.23
C ARG A 414 30.70 0.36 -17.97
N TYR A 415 31.41 0.78 -16.92
CA TYR A 415 31.46 0.05 -15.65
C TYR A 415 30.09 0.04 -14.97
N ARG A 416 29.36 1.17 -15.03
CA ARG A 416 28.00 1.28 -14.49
C ARG A 416 27.04 0.28 -15.14
N ASN A 417 27.10 0.15 -16.46
CA ASN A 417 26.25 -0.79 -17.19
C ASN A 417 26.54 -2.24 -16.82
N THR A 418 27.81 -2.62 -16.66
CA THR A 418 28.19 -3.97 -16.22
C THR A 418 27.68 -4.28 -14.81
N VAL A 419 27.88 -3.38 -13.84
CA VAL A 419 27.36 -3.56 -12.47
C VAL A 419 25.82 -3.64 -12.47
N THR A 420 25.15 -2.84 -13.31
CA THR A 420 23.68 -2.88 -13.44
C THR A 420 23.18 -4.21 -14.01
N GLU A 421 23.90 -4.81 -14.96
CA GLU A 421 23.58 -6.15 -15.49
C GLU A 421 23.75 -7.24 -14.42
N GLU A 422 24.82 -7.19 -13.63
CA GLU A 422 25.03 -8.10 -12.48
C GLU A 422 23.88 -7.98 -11.46
N ILE A 423 23.51 -6.75 -11.06
CA ILE A 423 22.39 -6.52 -10.15
C ILE A 423 21.08 -7.11 -10.70
N ARG A 424 20.80 -6.93 -12.00
CA ARG A 424 19.61 -7.55 -12.63
C ARG A 424 19.65 -9.07 -12.57
N GLY A 425 20.82 -9.67 -12.81
CA GLY A 425 21.02 -11.11 -12.71
C GLY A 425 20.70 -11.65 -11.32
N TYR A 426 21.21 -10.99 -10.26
CA TYR A 426 20.91 -11.40 -8.89
C TYR A 426 19.48 -11.07 -8.45
N LEU A 427 18.88 -9.96 -8.91
CA LEU A 427 17.45 -9.66 -8.68
C LEU A 427 16.55 -10.74 -9.25
N GLN A 428 16.87 -11.25 -10.45
CA GLN A 428 16.15 -12.37 -11.04
C GLN A 428 16.28 -13.62 -10.15
N ARG A 429 17.49 -13.95 -9.70
CA ARG A 429 17.73 -15.07 -8.76
C ARG A 429 16.94 -14.90 -7.45
N PHE A 430 16.91 -13.70 -6.89
CA PHE A 430 16.17 -13.39 -5.68
C PHE A 430 14.66 -13.58 -5.86
N ASN A 431 14.09 -13.11 -6.97
CA ASN A 431 12.67 -13.26 -7.29
C ASN A 431 12.29 -14.73 -7.56
N GLU A 432 13.15 -15.48 -8.23
CA GLU A 432 12.99 -16.93 -8.41
C GLU A 432 12.97 -17.66 -7.06
N LEU A 433 13.90 -17.29 -6.16
CA LEU A 433 14.00 -17.85 -4.81
C LEU A 433 12.73 -17.56 -3.98
N ALA A 434 12.25 -16.31 -4.01
CA ALA A 434 11.01 -15.91 -3.32
C ALA A 434 9.77 -16.64 -3.86
N THR A 435 9.57 -16.67 -5.18
CA THR A 435 8.36 -17.27 -5.79
C THR A 435 8.32 -18.79 -5.76
N SER A 436 9.47 -19.46 -5.64
CA SER A 436 9.51 -20.93 -5.67
C SER A 436 9.75 -21.60 -4.32
N ALA A 437 10.21 -20.88 -3.30
CA ALA A 437 10.13 -21.37 -1.92
C ALA A 437 8.68 -21.62 -1.49
N ASP A 438 7.77 -20.70 -1.80
CA ASP A 438 6.33 -20.81 -1.51
C ASP A 438 5.65 -22.02 -2.19
N ARG A 439 6.26 -22.63 -3.21
CA ARG A 439 5.72 -23.79 -3.93
C ARG A 439 6.31 -25.13 -3.50
N VAL A 440 7.46 -25.11 -2.83
CA VAL A 440 8.23 -26.31 -2.48
C VAL A 440 8.16 -26.59 -0.99
N LEU A 441 8.05 -25.56 -0.16
CA LEU A 441 8.03 -25.68 1.31
C LEU A 441 6.71 -25.18 1.87
N ASP A 442 5.98 -26.02 2.60
CA ASP A 442 4.66 -25.68 3.19
C ASP A 442 4.77 -24.69 4.37
N TYR A 443 5.97 -24.50 4.95
CA TYR A 443 6.19 -23.72 6.19
C TYR A 443 7.17 -22.53 6.07
N ALA A 444 7.81 -22.31 4.93
CA ALA A 444 8.84 -21.27 4.80
C ALA A 444 8.28 -19.97 4.22
N GLN A 445 7.91 -19.01 5.08
CA GLN A 445 7.74 -17.63 4.65
C GLN A 445 9.12 -16.97 4.50
N LEU A 446 9.64 -16.88 3.27
CA LEU A 446 10.80 -16.03 2.97
C LEU A 446 10.38 -14.56 3.08
N SER A 447 10.38 -14.04 4.32
CA SER A 447 9.98 -12.67 4.66
C SER A 447 11.07 -11.64 4.35
N LYS A 448 11.62 -11.62 3.13
CA LYS A 448 12.45 -10.51 2.68
C LYS A 448 11.91 -10.01 1.34
N LYS A 449 11.31 -8.80 1.36
CA LYS A 449 10.92 -8.08 0.15
C LYS A 449 12.18 -7.80 -0.68
N ALA A 450 12.12 -8.08 -1.98
CA ALA A 450 13.13 -7.65 -2.93
C ALA A 450 13.23 -6.11 -2.91
N PRO A 451 14.43 -5.53 -2.96
CA PRO A 451 14.59 -4.09 -3.20
C PRO A 451 13.91 -3.70 -4.52
N GLU A 452 13.20 -2.57 -4.53
CA GLU A 452 12.52 -2.09 -5.74
C GLU A 452 13.56 -1.58 -6.76
N VAL A 453 13.39 -1.99 -8.02
CA VAL A 453 14.31 -1.73 -9.16
C VAL A 453 14.43 -0.23 -9.48
N ASP A 454 13.51 0.59 -8.97
CA ASP A 454 13.41 2.03 -9.26
C ASP A 454 14.50 2.88 -8.57
N GLU A 455 15.34 2.30 -7.69
CA GLU A 455 16.48 2.98 -7.06
C GLU A 455 17.81 2.91 -7.86
N LEU A 456 17.83 2.27 -9.03
CA LEU A 456 19.05 2.10 -9.86
C LEU A 456 19.52 3.38 -10.60
N GLN A 457 19.27 4.57 -10.05
CA GLN A 457 19.75 5.86 -10.58
C GLN A 457 20.99 6.42 -9.85
N GLY A 458 21.60 5.65 -8.94
CA GLY A 458 22.80 6.06 -8.20
C GLY A 458 24.10 6.06 -9.01
N GLY A 459 25.13 6.73 -8.47
CA GLY A 459 26.51 6.69 -8.97
C GLY A 459 27.14 5.29 -8.84
N LEU A 460 28.32 5.08 -9.45
CA LEU A 460 28.93 3.75 -9.54
C LEU A 460 29.18 3.09 -8.17
N VAL A 461 29.53 3.89 -7.17
CA VAL A 461 29.78 3.44 -5.79
C VAL A 461 28.50 2.88 -5.14
N TYR A 462 27.38 3.58 -5.31
CA TYR A 462 26.08 3.16 -4.78
C TYR A 462 25.65 1.82 -5.39
N LEU A 463 25.88 1.62 -6.68
CA LEU A 463 25.56 0.37 -7.36
C LEU A 463 26.42 -0.79 -6.85
N LEU A 464 27.69 -0.56 -6.53
CA LEU A 464 28.56 -1.58 -5.94
C LEU A 464 28.11 -1.99 -4.53
N GLU A 465 27.74 -1.03 -3.67
CA GLU A 465 27.17 -1.33 -2.35
C GLU A 465 25.81 -2.04 -2.46
N SER A 466 24.99 -1.65 -3.44
CA SER A 466 23.71 -2.32 -3.70
C SER A 466 23.89 -3.76 -4.16
N LEU A 467 24.90 -4.03 -4.99
CA LEU A 467 25.24 -5.38 -5.44
C LEU A 467 25.66 -6.27 -4.26
N ASP A 468 26.48 -5.77 -3.34
CA ASP A 468 26.87 -6.53 -2.13
C ASP A 468 25.66 -6.88 -1.26
N ASN A 469 24.84 -5.88 -0.92
CA ASN A 469 23.66 -6.08 -0.09
C ASN A 469 22.70 -7.11 -0.72
N LEU A 470 22.58 -7.07 -2.05
CA LEU A 470 21.71 -7.97 -2.78
C LEU A 470 22.31 -9.38 -2.90
N ARG A 471 23.64 -9.50 -3.02
CA ARG A 471 24.35 -10.78 -2.94
C ARG A 471 24.20 -11.42 -1.56
N ASP A 472 24.42 -10.66 -0.49
CA ASP A 472 24.21 -11.12 0.89
C ASP A 472 22.76 -11.56 1.13
N ALA A 473 21.80 -10.83 0.57
CA ALA A 473 20.39 -11.18 0.67
C ALA A 473 20.05 -12.48 -0.07
N VAL A 474 20.63 -12.71 -1.25
CA VAL A 474 20.47 -13.95 -2.01
C VAL A 474 21.15 -15.11 -1.26
N GLU A 475 22.41 -14.98 -0.83
CA GLU A 475 23.14 -16.02 -0.11
C GLU A 475 22.44 -16.38 1.22
N SER A 476 22.02 -15.38 2.00
CA SER A 476 21.19 -15.57 3.20
C SER A 476 19.86 -16.26 2.89
N GLY A 477 19.22 -15.92 1.76
CA GLY A 477 17.98 -16.55 1.30
C GLY A 477 18.18 -18.02 0.92
N VAL A 478 19.27 -18.36 0.23
CA VAL A 478 19.62 -19.74 -0.12
C VAL A 478 19.89 -20.58 1.12
N ALA A 479 20.64 -20.04 2.09
CA ALA A 479 20.89 -20.71 3.36
C ALA A 479 19.58 -20.99 4.11
N THR A 480 18.71 -19.99 4.22
CA THR A 480 17.40 -20.14 4.88
C THR A 480 16.53 -21.19 4.18
N PHE A 481 16.54 -21.23 2.84
CA PHE A 481 15.81 -22.24 2.07
C PHE A 481 16.38 -23.65 2.28
N ARG A 482 17.70 -23.79 2.34
CA ARG A 482 18.39 -25.06 2.62
C ARG A 482 17.99 -25.61 3.98
N ASP A 483 18.05 -24.77 5.01
CA ASP A 483 17.69 -25.16 6.38
C ASP A 483 16.21 -25.56 6.48
N ALA A 484 15.33 -24.81 5.82
CA ALA A 484 13.91 -25.13 5.79
C ALA A 484 13.60 -26.44 5.03
N ALA A 485 14.30 -26.71 3.92
CA ALA A 485 14.18 -27.97 3.19
C ALA A 485 14.64 -29.17 4.04
N LYS A 486 15.78 -29.04 4.74
CA LYS A 486 16.24 -30.07 5.70
C LYS A 486 15.22 -30.30 6.80
N GLN A 487 14.75 -29.23 7.43
CA GLN A 487 13.79 -29.32 8.52
C GLN A 487 12.50 -30.01 8.09
N GLU A 488 12.00 -29.75 6.87
CA GLU A 488 10.82 -30.44 6.35
C GLU A 488 11.05 -31.94 6.20
N LEU A 489 12.18 -32.36 5.62
CA LEU A 489 12.52 -33.78 5.49
C LEU A 489 12.71 -34.45 6.86
N GLU A 490 13.41 -33.80 7.80
CA GLU A 490 13.62 -34.30 9.16
C GLU A 490 12.31 -34.47 9.94
N VAL A 491 11.36 -33.54 9.79
CA VAL A 491 10.02 -33.66 10.39
C VAL A 491 9.31 -34.90 9.85
N ILE A 492 9.37 -35.15 8.54
CA ILE A 492 8.76 -36.34 7.93
C ILE A 492 9.44 -37.61 8.44
N ILE A 493 10.77 -37.64 8.53
CA ILE A 493 11.54 -38.78 9.06
C ILE A 493 11.08 -39.10 10.49
N ASN A 494 11.08 -38.10 11.37
CA ASN A 494 10.64 -38.24 12.76
C ASN A 494 9.19 -38.73 12.82
N ASP A 495 8.31 -38.16 12.02
CA ASP A 495 6.90 -38.58 11.98
C ASP A 495 6.72 -40.02 11.48
N LEU A 496 7.50 -40.49 10.51
CA LEU A 496 7.48 -41.90 10.07
C LEU A 496 7.98 -42.85 11.16
N GLN A 497 8.99 -42.45 11.94
CA GLN A 497 9.54 -43.25 13.04
C GLN A 497 8.55 -43.44 14.21
N THR A 498 7.59 -42.53 14.38
CA THR A 498 6.54 -42.65 15.42
C THR A 498 5.37 -43.58 15.04
N ILE A 499 5.33 -44.09 13.80
CA ILE A 499 4.34 -45.11 13.42
C ILE A 499 4.57 -46.37 14.28
N LYS A 500 3.49 -47.06 14.66
CA LYS A 500 3.58 -48.24 15.54
C LYS A 500 4.66 -49.24 15.06
N PRO A 501 5.49 -49.80 15.97
CA PRO A 501 6.63 -50.64 15.62
C PRO A 501 6.31 -51.81 14.67
N GLU A 502 5.12 -52.40 14.79
CA GLU A 502 4.63 -53.50 13.95
C GLU A 502 4.55 -53.16 12.45
N TYR A 503 4.47 -51.88 12.11
CA TYR A 503 4.37 -51.38 10.74
C TYR A 503 5.59 -50.56 10.31
N ALA A 504 6.55 -50.30 11.21
CA ALA A 504 7.70 -49.43 10.97
C ALA A 504 8.57 -49.91 9.79
N GLU A 505 8.70 -51.23 9.62
CA GLU A 505 9.47 -51.84 8.51
C GLU A 505 8.99 -51.40 7.12
N LEU A 506 7.68 -51.08 6.97
CA LEU A 506 7.11 -50.64 5.69
C LEU A 506 7.63 -49.27 5.25
N PHE A 507 8.08 -48.44 6.20
CA PHE A 507 8.49 -47.05 5.97
C PHE A 507 10.02 -46.87 6.02
N LEU A 508 10.77 -47.89 6.45
CA LEU A 508 12.24 -47.85 6.55
C LEU A 508 12.93 -47.47 5.21
N PRO A 509 12.54 -48.02 4.04
CA PRO A 509 13.15 -47.64 2.75
C PRO A 509 12.87 -46.20 2.32
N ILE A 510 11.87 -45.55 2.91
CA ILE A 510 11.53 -44.14 2.68
C ILE A 510 12.35 -43.25 3.62
N ILE A 511 12.51 -43.67 4.88
CA ILE A 511 13.36 -42.97 5.85
C ILE A 511 14.80 -42.87 5.33
N VAL A 512 15.37 -43.96 4.81
CA VAL A 512 16.73 -43.97 4.26
C VAL A 512 16.88 -42.98 3.09
N ASP A 513 15.94 -42.97 2.14
CA ASP A 513 15.97 -42.01 1.02
C ASP A 513 15.84 -40.55 1.49
N LEU A 514 15.08 -40.30 2.56
CA LEU A 514 14.94 -38.97 3.16
C LEU A 514 16.24 -38.55 3.88
N GLU A 515 16.89 -39.45 4.62
CA GLU A 515 18.18 -39.21 5.28
C GLU A 515 19.32 -38.95 4.28
N ASP A 516 19.36 -39.72 3.19
CA ASP A 516 20.29 -39.49 2.06
C ASP A 516 20.01 -38.14 1.39
N GLY A 517 18.73 -37.77 1.24
CA GLY A 517 18.29 -36.49 0.72
C GLY A 517 18.69 -35.30 1.59
N VAL A 518 18.56 -35.42 2.92
CA VAL A 518 19.01 -34.40 3.89
C VAL A 518 20.53 -34.19 3.79
N SER A 519 21.30 -35.29 3.73
CA SER A 519 22.76 -35.25 3.61
C SER A 519 23.19 -34.59 2.30
N THR A 520 22.51 -34.87 1.19
CA THR A 520 22.79 -34.27 -0.11
C THR A 520 22.46 -32.77 -0.13
N ILE A 521 21.32 -32.37 0.44
CA ILE A 521 20.91 -30.96 0.53
C ILE A 521 21.88 -30.12 1.38
N GLU A 522 22.54 -30.73 2.38
CA GLU A 522 23.54 -30.07 3.21
C GLU A 522 24.73 -29.53 2.41
N GLU A 523 25.21 -30.31 1.44
CA GLU A 523 26.39 -29.99 0.63
C GLU A 523 26.08 -29.03 -0.54
N LEU A 524 24.81 -28.72 -0.82
CA LEU A 524 24.40 -27.89 -1.96
C LEU A 524 24.31 -26.41 -1.59
N ASP A 525 25.06 -25.57 -2.32
CA ASP A 525 25.10 -24.11 -2.13
C ASP A 525 24.25 -23.31 -3.13
N GLU A 526 23.69 -23.96 -4.14
CA GLU A 526 22.86 -23.30 -5.16
C GLU A 526 21.38 -23.62 -5.02
N PHE A 527 20.54 -22.59 -5.05
CA PHE A 527 19.07 -22.71 -4.97
C PHE A 527 18.49 -23.69 -5.99
N GLY A 528 18.93 -23.58 -7.25
CA GLY A 528 18.43 -24.44 -8.34
C GLY A 528 18.75 -25.91 -8.10
N ALA A 529 19.92 -26.21 -7.52
CA ALA A 529 20.33 -27.56 -7.18
C ALA A 529 19.50 -28.12 -6.01
N ILE A 530 19.34 -27.36 -4.91
CA ILE A 530 18.53 -27.77 -3.74
C ILE A 530 17.09 -28.05 -4.17
N ARG A 531 16.50 -27.18 -5.00
CA ARG A 531 15.13 -27.36 -5.51
C ARG A 531 15.00 -28.59 -6.40
N SER A 532 15.97 -28.84 -7.27
CA SER A 532 15.98 -30.03 -8.12
C SER A 532 16.04 -31.29 -7.27
N GLU A 533 16.87 -31.29 -6.24
CA GLU A 533 17.03 -32.42 -5.33
C GLU A 533 15.75 -32.73 -4.54
N MET A 534 15.11 -31.71 -3.96
CA MET A 534 13.81 -31.86 -3.29
C MET A 534 12.74 -32.47 -4.20
N ARG A 535 12.75 -32.15 -5.49
CA ARG A 535 11.84 -32.75 -6.48
C ARG A 535 12.19 -34.21 -6.75
N THR A 536 13.47 -34.52 -6.92
CA THR A 536 13.97 -35.89 -7.10
C THR A 536 13.59 -36.78 -5.91
N ILE A 537 13.78 -36.29 -4.69
CA ILE A 537 13.39 -36.97 -3.44
C ILE A 537 11.89 -37.24 -3.44
N LYS A 538 11.07 -36.24 -3.75
CA LYS A 538 9.60 -36.36 -3.80
C LYS A 538 9.13 -37.39 -4.84
N ASP A 539 9.75 -37.42 -6.02
CA ASP A 539 9.43 -38.37 -7.07
C ASP A 539 9.91 -39.79 -6.73
N SER A 540 11.08 -39.95 -6.10
CA SER A 540 11.62 -41.23 -5.62
C SER A 540 10.72 -41.85 -4.54
N ILE A 541 10.34 -41.04 -3.55
CA ILE A 541 9.55 -41.50 -2.41
C ILE A 541 8.11 -41.80 -2.82
N LEU A 542 7.53 -41.10 -3.80
CA LEU A 542 6.14 -41.31 -4.23
C LEU A 542 5.83 -42.78 -4.54
N VAL A 543 6.73 -43.48 -5.23
CA VAL A 543 6.54 -44.89 -5.59
C VAL A 543 6.56 -45.77 -4.34
N LYS A 544 7.60 -45.59 -3.50
CA LYS A 544 7.76 -46.33 -2.24
C LYS A 544 6.63 -46.05 -1.24
N ALA A 545 6.13 -44.82 -1.20
CA ALA A 545 5.03 -44.39 -0.34
C ALA A 545 3.70 -45.02 -0.73
N LYS A 546 3.41 -45.16 -2.04
CA LYS A 546 2.25 -45.90 -2.53
C LYS A 546 2.33 -47.36 -2.13
N GLU A 547 3.49 -47.98 -2.35
CA GLU A 547 3.74 -49.37 -1.99
C GLU A 547 3.62 -49.61 -0.47
N ALA A 548 4.19 -48.74 0.36
CA ALA A 548 4.10 -48.82 1.83
C ALA A 548 2.65 -48.73 2.32
N ILE A 549 1.84 -47.82 1.76
CA ILE A 549 0.43 -47.68 2.10
C ILE A 549 -0.41 -48.85 1.59
N GLU A 550 -0.16 -49.36 0.39
CA GLU A 550 -0.82 -50.58 -0.10
C GLU A 550 -0.48 -51.80 0.74
N ASN A 551 0.77 -51.94 1.16
CA ASN A 551 1.22 -53.01 2.06
C ASN A 551 0.60 -52.87 3.45
N LEU A 552 0.51 -51.66 4.00
CA LEU A 552 -0.20 -51.39 5.26
C LEU A 552 -1.67 -51.75 5.13
N ARG A 553 -2.34 -51.32 4.05
CA ARG A 553 -3.73 -51.66 3.74
C ARG A 553 -3.92 -53.17 3.66
N TYR A 554 -3.00 -53.87 2.99
CA TYR A 554 -3.05 -55.32 2.85
C TYR A 554 -2.93 -56.00 4.21
N ARG A 555 -1.94 -55.62 5.04
CA ARG A 555 -1.76 -56.19 6.40
C ARG A 555 -3.00 -55.99 7.26
N LEU A 556 -3.52 -54.76 7.34
CA LEU A 556 -4.75 -54.45 8.09
C LEU A 556 -5.96 -55.20 7.52
N GLY A 557 -6.10 -55.24 6.19
CA GLY A 557 -7.18 -55.95 5.50
C GLY A 557 -7.12 -57.48 5.65
N VAL A 558 -5.95 -58.07 5.88
CA VAL A 558 -5.82 -59.49 6.23
C VAL A 558 -6.33 -59.72 7.65
N LYS A 559 -5.91 -58.91 8.64
CA LYS A 559 -6.42 -58.99 10.02
C LYS A 559 -7.95 -58.86 10.06
N ILE A 560 -8.50 -57.87 9.36
CA ILE A 560 -9.95 -57.65 9.24
C ILE A 560 -10.65 -58.86 8.62
N ARG A 561 -10.15 -59.41 7.49
CA ARG A 561 -10.80 -60.55 6.83
C ARG A 561 -10.73 -61.84 7.65
N LEU A 562 -9.63 -62.08 8.34
CA LEU A 562 -9.47 -63.25 9.21
C LEU A 562 -10.47 -63.20 10.37
N ALA A 563 -10.53 -62.05 11.05
CA ALA A 563 -11.50 -61.82 12.11
C ALA A 563 -12.93 -61.88 11.58
N ALA A 564 -13.21 -61.27 10.43
CA ALA A 564 -14.53 -61.31 9.80
C ALA A 564 -15.02 -62.72 9.49
N ALA A 565 -14.13 -63.58 8.98
CA ALA A 565 -14.46 -64.97 8.68
C ALA A 565 -14.77 -65.77 9.96
N LYS A 566 -14.04 -65.52 11.05
CA LYS A 566 -14.31 -66.12 12.37
C LYS A 566 -15.62 -65.61 12.98
N LEU A 567 -15.84 -64.29 12.99
CA LEU A 567 -17.07 -63.66 13.50
C LEU A 567 -18.33 -64.12 12.74
N MET A 568 -18.28 -64.12 11.40
CA MET A 568 -19.37 -64.67 10.59
C MET A 568 -19.51 -66.18 10.79
N GLY A 569 -18.38 -66.89 10.98
CA GLY A 569 -18.37 -68.30 11.37
C GLY A 569 -19.14 -68.53 12.67
N ALA A 570 -18.96 -67.65 13.65
CA ALA A 570 -19.63 -67.65 14.95
C ALA A 570 -21.09 -67.15 14.91
N GLY A 571 -21.60 -66.70 13.76
CA GLY A 571 -22.99 -66.26 13.60
C GLY A 571 -23.22 -64.75 13.77
N VAL A 572 -22.16 -63.98 14.07
CA VAL A 572 -22.23 -62.52 14.29
C VAL A 572 -22.35 -61.78 12.96
N LYS A 573 -23.38 -60.93 12.82
CA LYS A 573 -23.52 -60.02 11.68
C LYS A 573 -22.70 -58.77 11.92
N MET A 574 -21.81 -58.42 10.98
CA MET A 574 -21.07 -57.17 11.08
C MET A 574 -21.98 -55.94 10.99
N PRO A 575 -21.81 -54.94 11.88
CA PRO A 575 -22.49 -53.65 11.79
C PRO A 575 -22.21 -52.92 10.48
N ALA A 576 -23.14 -52.04 10.10
CA ALA A 576 -22.99 -51.21 8.91
C ALA A 576 -21.85 -50.18 9.10
N GLU A 577 -21.66 -49.66 10.31
CA GLU A 577 -20.59 -48.72 10.66
C GLU A 577 -19.20 -49.30 10.36
N VAL A 578 -18.98 -50.57 10.71
CA VAL A 578 -17.72 -51.28 10.44
C VAL A 578 -17.47 -51.44 8.94
N GLN A 579 -18.51 -51.73 8.14
CA GLN A 579 -18.38 -51.84 6.68
C GLN A 579 -18.04 -50.49 6.01
N ASP A 580 -18.60 -49.40 6.51
CA ASP A 580 -18.27 -48.04 6.07
C ASP A 580 -16.83 -47.67 6.44
N SER A 581 -16.38 -48.04 7.64
CA SER A 581 -15.00 -47.82 8.10
C SER A 581 -13.97 -48.64 7.30
N ILE A 582 -14.29 -49.88 6.91
CA ILE A 582 -13.49 -50.69 5.97
C ILE A 582 -13.40 -49.99 4.60
N SER A 583 -14.51 -49.41 4.13
CA SER A 583 -14.54 -48.66 2.87
C SER A 583 -13.70 -47.39 2.94
N LYS A 584 -13.73 -46.66 4.07
CA LYS A 584 -12.85 -45.50 4.33
C LYS A 584 -11.37 -45.90 4.32
N LEU A 585 -11.01 -47.00 4.97
CA LEU A 585 -9.64 -47.54 5.01
C LEU A 585 -9.13 -47.88 3.62
N ASN A 586 -9.97 -48.47 2.76
CA ASN A 586 -9.61 -48.82 1.38
C ASN A 586 -9.42 -47.59 0.46
N ASN A 587 -10.03 -46.45 0.79
CA ASN A 587 -9.95 -45.23 0.00
C ASN A 587 -8.75 -44.32 0.35
N VAL A 588 -7.98 -44.63 1.40
CA VAL A 588 -6.78 -43.83 1.76
C VAL A 588 -5.66 -44.09 0.76
N GLY A 589 -5.42 -43.17 -0.18
CA GLY A 589 -4.32 -43.25 -1.16
C GLY A 589 -3.18 -42.26 -0.91
N VAL A 590 -2.14 -42.25 -1.75
CA VAL A 590 -1.05 -41.23 -1.78
C VAL A 590 -0.96 -40.60 -3.16
N ALA A 591 -0.93 -39.27 -3.24
CA ALA A 591 -0.80 -38.51 -4.48
C ALA A 591 0.48 -37.66 -4.47
N ALA A 592 0.96 -37.26 -5.66
CA ALA A 592 2.24 -36.57 -5.83
C ALA A 592 2.33 -35.26 -5.04
N ASP A 593 1.23 -34.53 -4.92
CA ASP A 593 1.12 -33.29 -4.15
C ASP A 593 1.18 -33.49 -2.62
N SER A 594 0.95 -34.71 -2.14
CA SER A 594 0.70 -35.01 -0.73
C SER A 594 1.56 -36.15 -0.17
N VAL A 595 2.66 -36.50 -0.87
CA VAL A 595 3.62 -37.55 -0.49
C VAL A 595 4.22 -37.28 0.90
N PHE A 596 4.55 -36.04 1.21
CA PHE A 596 5.12 -35.67 2.50
C PHE A 596 4.10 -35.72 3.67
N LYS A 597 2.80 -35.90 3.38
CA LYS A 597 1.75 -36.20 4.37
C LYS A 597 1.55 -37.70 4.59
N LEU A 598 2.47 -38.54 4.09
CA LEU A 598 2.48 -39.98 4.28
C LEU A 598 2.32 -40.41 5.76
N PRO A 599 3.03 -39.82 6.74
CA PRO A 599 2.89 -40.25 8.14
C PRO A 599 1.47 -40.05 8.66
N ALA A 600 0.86 -38.90 8.36
CA ALA A 600 -0.52 -38.60 8.76
C ALA A 600 -1.53 -39.57 8.11
N ARG A 601 -1.30 -39.97 6.85
CA ARG A 601 -2.14 -40.96 6.16
C ARG A 601 -1.99 -42.36 6.75
N ALA A 602 -0.78 -42.77 7.08
CA ALA A 602 -0.52 -44.06 7.74
C ALA A 602 -1.16 -44.13 9.13
N ARG A 603 -0.97 -43.07 9.96
CA ARG A 603 -1.64 -42.98 11.28
C ARG A 603 -3.15 -43.05 11.14
N LYS A 604 -3.75 -42.33 10.20
CA LYS A 604 -5.20 -42.38 9.96
C LYS A 604 -5.70 -43.79 9.59
N MET A 605 -4.94 -44.58 8.83
CA MET A 605 -5.33 -45.95 8.52
C MET A 605 -5.31 -46.87 9.75
N ILE A 606 -4.31 -46.69 10.61
CA ILE A 606 -4.20 -47.42 11.89
C ILE A 606 -5.36 -47.01 12.82
N ASP A 607 -5.65 -45.71 12.88
CA ASP A 607 -6.73 -45.15 13.72
C ASP A 607 -8.11 -45.69 13.32
N ILE A 608 -8.40 -45.75 12.01
CA ILE A 608 -9.63 -46.38 11.49
C ILE A 608 -9.69 -47.88 11.86
N TYR A 609 -8.56 -48.59 11.85
CA TYR A 609 -8.54 -50.00 12.20
C TYR A 609 -8.77 -50.24 13.71
N GLU A 610 -8.16 -49.42 14.56
CA GLU A 610 -8.23 -49.60 16.02
C GLU A 610 -9.55 -49.07 16.56
N ASN A 611 -9.88 -47.80 16.31
CA ASN A 611 -11.01 -47.16 16.97
C ASN A 611 -12.33 -47.36 16.21
N ASP A 612 -12.31 -47.32 14.88
CA ASP A 612 -13.57 -47.40 14.11
C ASP A 612 -13.99 -48.85 13.77
N ILE A 613 -13.08 -49.83 13.91
CA ILE A 613 -13.33 -51.23 13.55
C ILE A 613 -13.15 -52.16 14.76
N THR A 614 -12.02 -52.06 15.47
CA THR A 614 -11.73 -52.98 16.58
C THR A 614 -12.59 -52.67 17.80
N ASP A 615 -12.66 -51.41 18.23
CA ASP A 615 -13.45 -51.03 19.41
C ASP A 615 -14.94 -51.37 19.25
N GLU A 616 -15.54 -51.08 18.09
CA GLU A 616 -16.95 -51.40 17.81
C GLU A 616 -17.24 -52.91 17.89
N ILE A 617 -16.31 -53.75 17.42
CA ILE A 617 -16.45 -55.22 17.49
C ILE A 617 -16.23 -55.72 18.92
N VAL A 618 -15.36 -55.07 19.68
CA VAL A 618 -15.13 -55.40 21.09
C VAL A 618 -16.32 -54.98 21.96
N GLU A 619 -16.98 -53.86 21.66
CA GLU A 619 -18.20 -53.42 22.36
C GLU A 619 -19.32 -54.45 22.21
N LEU A 620 -19.58 -54.91 20.98
CA LEU A 620 -20.53 -56.01 20.72
C LEU A 620 -20.18 -57.30 21.46
N LEU A 621 -18.90 -57.62 21.60
CA LEU A 621 -18.45 -58.80 22.34
C LEU A 621 -18.78 -58.67 23.82
N VAL A 622 -18.55 -57.49 24.39
CA VAL A 622 -18.84 -57.23 25.81
C VAL A 622 -20.34 -57.31 26.08
N ASP A 623 -21.17 -56.78 25.20
CA ASP A 623 -22.63 -56.85 25.32
C ASP A 623 -23.12 -58.31 25.30
N GLU A 624 -22.63 -59.13 24.36
CA GLU A 624 -23.02 -60.55 24.27
C GLU A 624 -22.53 -61.37 25.48
N VAL A 625 -21.35 -61.07 26.00
CA VAL A 625 -20.84 -61.66 27.26
C VAL A 625 -21.73 -61.30 28.44
N ASP A 626 -22.24 -60.07 28.50
CA ASP A 626 -23.10 -59.60 29.58
C ASP A 626 -24.45 -60.31 29.60
N GLU A 627 -25.07 -60.52 28.44
CA GLU A 627 -26.32 -61.28 28.31
C GLU A 627 -26.14 -62.76 28.74
N LEU A 628 -25.01 -63.38 28.38
CA LEU A 628 -24.70 -64.76 28.76
C LEU A 628 -24.43 -64.91 30.26
N ILE A 629 -23.76 -63.94 30.88
CA ILE A 629 -23.54 -63.94 32.34
C ILE A 629 -24.89 -63.91 33.07
N GLU A 630 -25.80 -63.02 32.68
CA GLU A 630 -27.12 -62.91 33.30
C GLU A 630 -27.91 -64.22 33.20
N SER A 631 -27.91 -64.83 32.01
CA SER A 631 -28.59 -66.11 31.75
C SER A 631 -28.02 -67.26 32.59
N PHE A 632 -26.69 -67.36 32.69
CA PHE A 632 -26.03 -68.43 33.46
C PHE A 632 -26.20 -68.24 34.98
N GLU A 633 -26.21 -67.01 35.49
CA GLU A 633 -26.48 -66.73 36.90
C GLU A 633 -27.89 -67.15 37.32
N GLN A 634 -28.87 -66.98 36.45
CA GLN A 634 -30.24 -67.40 36.72
C GLN A 634 -30.40 -68.93 36.66
N ALA A 635 -29.73 -69.62 35.73
CA ALA A 635 -29.71 -71.09 35.68
C ALA A 635 -29.04 -71.71 36.92
N ALA A 636 -28.01 -71.06 37.46
CA ALA A 636 -27.39 -71.48 38.71
C ALA A 636 -28.38 -71.52 39.89
N LYS A 637 -29.39 -70.63 39.92
CA LYS A 637 -30.44 -70.63 40.96
C LYS A 637 -31.33 -71.88 40.93
N VAL A 638 -31.49 -72.51 39.76
CA VAL A 638 -32.20 -73.79 39.59
C VAL A 638 -31.38 -74.98 40.09
N GLY A 639 -30.10 -74.74 40.43
CA GLY A 639 -29.16 -75.75 40.91
C GLY A 639 -28.31 -76.36 39.79
N VAL A 640 -28.18 -75.69 38.64
CA VAL A 640 -27.19 -76.06 37.62
C VAL A 640 -25.81 -75.58 38.06
N LEU A 641 -24.80 -76.46 38.03
CA LEU A 641 -23.42 -76.14 38.41
C LEU A 641 -22.70 -75.41 37.27
N MET A 642 -22.62 -74.07 37.35
CA MET A 642 -22.11 -73.17 36.29
C MET A 642 -20.94 -72.26 36.73
N ASP A 643 -20.30 -72.56 37.87
CA ASP A 643 -19.28 -71.68 38.48
C ASP A 643 -18.03 -71.50 37.60
N GLU A 644 -17.61 -72.55 36.89
CA GLU A 644 -16.42 -72.50 36.04
C GLU A 644 -16.66 -71.65 34.78
N GLU A 645 -17.84 -71.76 34.19
CA GLU A 645 -18.25 -71.05 33.00
C GLU A 645 -18.54 -69.57 33.29
N LEU A 646 -19.20 -69.25 34.41
CA LEU A 646 -19.37 -67.87 34.89
C LEU A 646 -18.02 -67.19 35.20
N ALA A 647 -17.04 -67.91 35.75
CA ALA A 647 -15.72 -67.37 36.01
C ALA A 647 -14.98 -67.01 34.70
N ARG A 648 -15.14 -67.82 33.64
CA ARG A 648 -14.56 -67.53 32.32
C ARG A 648 -15.20 -66.30 31.67
N LEU A 649 -16.53 -66.21 31.66
CA LEU A 649 -17.25 -65.04 31.12
C LEU A 649 -16.89 -63.75 31.86
N ARG A 650 -16.82 -63.77 33.20
CA ARG A 650 -16.41 -62.61 34.01
C ARG A 650 -14.95 -62.20 33.76
N THR A 651 -14.08 -63.15 33.43
CA THR A 651 -12.67 -62.87 33.08
C THR A 651 -12.59 -62.13 31.75
N ILE A 652 -13.38 -62.55 30.75
CA ILE A 652 -13.49 -61.88 29.46
C ILE A 652 -14.02 -60.46 29.63
N LYS A 653 -15.08 -60.27 30.44
CA LYS A 653 -15.63 -58.94 30.76
C LYS A 653 -14.61 -58.01 31.42
N HIS A 654 -13.81 -58.52 32.36
CA HIS A 654 -12.85 -57.69 33.09
C HIS A 654 -11.62 -57.31 32.24
N ASN A 655 -11.26 -58.15 31.27
CA ASN A 655 -10.14 -57.94 30.36
C ASN A 655 -10.59 -58.15 28.90
N PRO A 656 -11.33 -57.18 28.31
CA PRO A 656 -11.76 -57.29 26.93
C PRO A 656 -10.53 -57.30 25.99
N PRO A 657 -10.61 -58.04 24.88
CA PRO A 657 -9.53 -58.11 23.90
C PRO A 657 -9.26 -56.74 23.27
N ARG A 658 -7.99 -56.41 23.04
CA ARG A 658 -7.54 -55.13 22.45
C ARG A 658 -7.28 -55.19 20.95
N GLU A 659 -7.18 -56.40 20.41
CA GLU A 659 -6.94 -56.64 18.99
C GLU A 659 -8.10 -57.43 18.40
N LEU A 660 -8.39 -57.16 17.13
CA LEU A 660 -9.49 -57.77 16.42
C LEU A 660 -9.37 -59.31 16.30
N GLU A 661 -8.14 -59.83 16.19
CA GLU A 661 -7.89 -61.28 16.14
C GLU A 661 -8.23 -61.95 17.48
N ALA A 662 -7.84 -61.32 18.59
CA ALA A 662 -8.16 -61.79 19.94
C ALA A 662 -9.66 -61.68 20.24
N ALA A 663 -10.32 -60.63 19.74
CA ALA A 663 -11.78 -60.50 19.82
C ALA A 663 -12.48 -61.66 19.09
N ALA A 664 -12.02 -61.98 17.88
CA ALA A 664 -12.57 -63.11 17.12
C ALA A 664 -12.32 -64.47 17.80
N GLU A 665 -11.16 -64.69 18.42
CA GLU A 665 -10.89 -65.90 19.21
C GLU A 665 -11.81 -66.01 20.43
N THR A 666 -12.08 -64.89 21.09
CA THR A 666 -12.99 -64.85 22.23
C THR A 666 -14.42 -65.21 21.80
N TYR A 667 -14.88 -64.76 20.63
CA TYR A 667 -16.17 -65.19 20.05
C TYR A 667 -16.22 -66.68 19.73
N ASP A 668 -15.15 -67.26 19.17
CA ASP A 668 -15.06 -68.71 18.95
C ASP A 668 -15.13 -69.48 20.28
N GLU A 669 -14.49 -68.97 21.34
CA GLU A 669 -14.57 -69.53 22.70
C GLU A 669 -15.99 -69.44 23.28
N LEU A 670 -16.68 -68.31 23.11
CA LEU A 670 -18.07 -68.14 23.54
C LEU A 670 -18.99 -69.14 22.84
N ARG A 671 -18.84 -69.30 21.53
CA ARG A 671 -19.62 -70.28 20.77
C ARG A 671 -19.34 -71.71 21.20
N ALA A 672 -18.09 -72.05 21.47
CA ALA A 672 -17.73 -73.37 21.97
C ALA A 672 -18.34 -73.65 23.36
N LEU A 673 -18.48 -72.61 24.21
CA LEU A 673 -19.18 -72.70 25.49
C LEU A 673 -20.70 -72.89 25.30
N THR A 674 -21.33 -72.14 24.40
CA THR A 674 -22.78 -72.22 24.13
C THR A 674 -23.20 -73.41 23.27
N SER A 675 -22.26 -74.13 22.66
CA SER A 675 -22.52 -75.36 21.90
C SER A 675 -21.99 -76.63 22.57
N SER A 676 -21.63 -76.56 23.85
CA SER A 676 -21.04 -77.71 24.56
C SER A 676 -22.10 -78.75 24.95
N ASN A 677 -21.97 -79.97 24.40
CA ASN A 677 -22.85 -81.11 24.75
C ASN A 677 -22.81 -81.45 26.25
N GLU A 678 -21.69 -81.24 26.93
CA GLU A 678 -21.59 -81.49 28.38
C GLU A 678 -22.47 -80.52 29.17
N LEU A 679 -22.52 -79.26 28.72
CA LEU A 679 -23.31 -78.21 29.34
C LEU A 679 -24.80 -78.39 29.04
N GLN A 680 -25.15 -78.79 27.81
CA GLN A 680 -26.51 -79.21 27.44
C GLN A 680 -26.99 -80.39 28.30
N GLN A 681 -26.17 -81.42 28.51
CA GLN A 681 -26.54 -82.56 29.36
C GLN A 681 -26.66 -82.18 30.84
N LYS A 682 -25.79 -81.29 31.36
CA LYS A 682 -25.91 -80.75 32.73
C LYS A 682 -27.22 -79.99 32.92
N ILE A 683 -27.58 -79.14 31.95
CA ILE A 683 -28.82 -78.35 31.97
C ILE A 683 -30.04 -79.27 31.83
N GLY A 684 -30.07 -80.13 30.81
CA GLY A 684 -31.18 -81.05 30.54
C GLY A 684 -31.45 -82.03 31.69
N SER A 685 -30.41 -82.68 32.23
CA SER A 685 -30.58 -83.62 33.36
C SER A 685 -31.06 -82.94 34.64
N ARG A 686 -30.69 -81.68 34.88
CA ARG A 686 -31.18 -80.92 36.03
C ARG A 686 -32.61 -80.41 35.79
N ALA A 687 -32.95 -80.00 34.57
CA ALA A 687 -34.30 -79.65 34.17
C ALA A 687 -35.27 -80.84 34.33
N ASP A 688 -34.88 -82.03 33.88
CA ASP A 688 -35.67 -83.27 34.07
C ASP A 688 -35.90 -83.58 35.57
N GLN A 689 -34.86 -83.45 36.39
CA GLN A 689 -34.98 -83.64 37.84
C GLN A 689 -35.88 -82.58 38.49
N ALA A 690 -35.75 -81.31 38.10
CA ALA A 690 -36.60 -80.24 38.59
C ALA A 690 -38.07 -80.47 38.18
N TYR A 691 -38.32 -80.91 36.96
CA TYR A 691 -39.65 -81.29 36.48
C TYR A 691 -40.28 -82.41 37.32
N GLU A 692 -39.55 -83.50 37.59
CA GLU A 692 -40.03 -84.58 38.47
C GLU A 692 -40.29 -84.09 39.90
N GLN A 693 -39.44 -83.21 40.42
CA GLN A 693 -39.58 -82.63 41.76
C GLN A 693 -40.84 -81.76 41.86
N LEU A 694 -41.08 -80.88 40.89
CA LEU A 694 -42.28 -80.03 40.85
C LEU A 694 -43.54 -80.89 40.75
N LYS A 695 -43.54 -81.94 39.92
CA LYS A 695 -44.67 -82.88 39.81
C LYS A 695 -44.93 -83.65 41.10
N GLY A 696 -43.89 -84.08 41.81
CA GLY A 696 -44.03 -84.72 43.13
C GLY A 696 -44.59 -83.78 44.20
N ALA A 697 -44.18 -82.51 44.18
CA ALA A 697 -44.63 -81.48 45.11
C ALA A 697 -46.11 -81.09 44.91
N ILE A 698 -46.62 -81.12 43.69
CA ILE A 698 -48.04 -80.87 43.36
C ILE A 698 -49.00 -81.73 44.20
N SER A 699 -48.65 -83.01 44.42
CA SER A 699 -49.48 -83.94 45.21
C SER A 699 -49.72 -83.51 46.67
N ILE A 700 -48.85 -82.66 47.22
CA ILE A 700 -49.00 -82.11 48.58
C ILE A 700 -50.07 -81.01 48.60
N PHE A 701 -50.10 -80.17 47.57
CA PHE A 701 -51.11 -79.10 47.44
C PHE A 701 -52.50 -79.67 47.13
N GLU A 702 -52.58 -80.79 46.40
CA GLU A 702 -53.83 -81.54 46.20
C GLU A 702 -54.39 -82.08 47.53
N GLN A 703 -53.53 -82.63 48.39
CA GLN A 703 -53.93 -83.17 49.70
C GLN A 703 -54.41 -82.10 50.68
N GLU A 704 -53.96 -80.84 50.52
CA GLU A 704 -54.39 -79.69 51.30
C GLU A 704 -55.59 -78.94 50.68
N GLY A 705 -56.11 -79.42 49.53
CA GLY A 705 -57.37 -78.95 48.92
C GLY A 705 -57.26 -77.70 48.03
N MET A 706 -56.09 -77.41 47.45
CA MET A 706 -55.85 -76.24 46.59
C MET A 706 -55.97 -76.56 45.09
N THR A 707 -57.17 -76.88 44.61
CA THR A 707 -57.42 -77.38 43.24
C THR A 707 -57.03 -76.39 42.13
N ASP A 708 -57.35 -75.11 42.27
CA ASP A 708 -57.15 -74.10 41.22
C ASP A 708 -55.66 -73.77 41.01
N PHE A 709 -54.87 -73.81 42.08
CA PHE A 709 -53.42 -73.60 42.03
C PHE A 709 -52.71 -74.79 41.37
N VAL A 710 -53.15 -76.01 41.69
CA VAL A 710 -52.64 -77.24 41.06
C VAL A 710 -52.92 -77.28 39.56
N GLU A 711 -54.11 -76.85 39.12
CA GLU A 711 -54.46 -76.82 37.69
C GLU A 711 -53.58 -75.82 36.91
N ARG A 712 -53.27 -74.65 37.48
CA ARG A 712 -52.34 -73.68 36.90
C ARG A 712 -50.91 -74.23 36.79
N LEU A 713 -50.41 -74.89 37.83
CA LEU A 713 -49.07 -75.48 37.84
C LEU A 713 -48.96 -76.63 36.83
N ASN A 714 -49.98 -77.50 36.75
CA ASN A 714 -50.02 -78.58 35.77
C ASN A 714 -50.00 -78.05 34.33
N ASN A 715 -50.77 -76.99 34.02
CA ASN A 715 -50.75 -76.39 32.68
C ASN A 715 -49.38 -75.82 32.29
N LEU A 716 -48.65 -75.21 33.23
CA LEU A 716 -47.29 -74.70 32.99
C LEU A 716 -46.27 -75.84 32.85
N LEU A 717 -46.43 -76.91 33.63
CA LEU A 717 -45.58 -78.09 33.55
C LEU A 717 -45.83 -78.94 32.30
N ASP A 718 -47.05 -78.95 31.75
CA ASP A 718 -47.37 -79.70 30.53
C ASP A 718 -46.74 -79.09 29.25
N GLN A 719 -46.27 -77.83 29.30
CA GLN A 719 -45.59 -77.16 28.18
C GLN A 719 -44.10 -77.52 28.07
N VAL A 720 -43.49 -77.90 29.20
CA VAL A 720 -42.06 -78.19 29.34
C VAL A 720 -41.57 -79.43 28.54
N PRO A 721 -42.30 -80.56 28.47
CA PRO A 721 -41.80 -81.78 27.82
C PRO A 721 -41.67 -81.67 26.30
N GLU A 722 -42.46 -80.79 25.65
CA GLU A 722 -42.35 -80.57 24.19
C GLU A 722 -41.11 -79.73 23.82
N GLU A 723 -40.64 -78.87 24.74
CA GLU A 723 -39.46 -78.02 24.54
C GLU A 723 -38.14 -78.77 24.88
N ILE A 724 -38.15 -79.67 25.87
CA ILE A 724 -36.99 -80.49 26.25
C ILE A 724 -36.68 -81.60 25.22
N ALA A 725 -37.68 -82.10 24.49
CA ALA A 725 -37.53 -83.28 23.62
C ALA A 725 -36.86 -83.00 22.25
N ASN A 726 -36.57 -81.75 21.91
CA ASN A 726 -35.89 -81.40 20.67
C ASN A 726 -34.37 -81.32 20.88
N ASP A 727 -33.65 -82.41 20.60
CA ASP A 727 -32.18 -82.56 20.68
C ASP A 727 -31.37 -81.55 19.81
N ASP A 728 -32.01 -80.71 18.99
CA ASP A 728 -31.37 -79.77 18.05
C ASP A 728 -31.48 -78.28 18.48
N THR A 729 -31.86 -77.99 19.73
CA THR A 729 -32.07 -76.61 20.21
C THR A 729 -30.84 -76.02 20.91
N GLU A 730 -30.53 -74.75 20.62
CA GLU A 730 -29.39 -74.03 21.18
C GLU A 730 -29.48 -73.94 22.72
N ILE A 731 -28.35 -73.90 23.43
CA ILE A 731 -28.30 -73.84 24.92
C ILE A 731 -29.15 -72.70 25.50
N THR A 732 -29.36 -71.62 24.73
CA THR A 732 -30.23 -70.50 25.05
C THR A 732 -31.70 -70.90 25.25
N GLU A 733 -32.26 -71.76 24.40
CA GLU A 733 -33.65 -72.24 24.56
C GLU A 733 -33.77 -73.20 25.75
N ALA A 734 -32.77 -74.06 25.98
CA ALA A 734 -32.72 -74.93 27.16
C ALA A 734 -32.55 -74.16 28.48
N LEU A 735 -31.88 -72.99 28.43
CA LEU A 735 -31.78 -72.06 29.56
C LEU A 735 -33.13 -71.41 29.87
N ASP A 736 -33.88 -70.96 28.87
CA ASP A 736 -35.22 -70.38 29.05
C ASP A 736 -36.21 -71.37 29.72
N VAL A 737 -36.13 -72.65 29.37
CA VAL A 737 -36.88 -73.72 30.04
C VAL A 737 -36.50 -73.81 31.53
N CYS A 738 -35.21 -73.73 31.84
CA CYS A 738 -34.74 -73.71 33.24
C CYS A 738 -35.22 -72.46 33.99
N LEU A 739 -35.23 -71.28 33.36
CA LEU A 739 -35.77 -70.06 33.96
C LEU A 739 -37.24 -70.20 34.33
N THR A 740 -38.03 -70.81 33.44
CA THR A 740 -39.44 -71.06 33.67
C THR A 740 -39.65 -72.01 34.85
N MET A 741 -38.85 -73.06 34.97
CA MET A 741 -38.87 -73.97 36.13
C MET A 741 -38.43 -73.29 37.44
N ALA A 742 -37.43 -72.40 37.39
CA ALA A 742 -36.96 -71.63 38.55
C ALA A 742 -38.09 -70.86 39.20
N ASN A 743 -38.83 -70.12 38.37
CA ASN A 743 -39.95 -69.29 38.80
C ASN A 743 -41.08 -70.13 39.42
N ILE A 744 -41.39 -71.29 38.82
CA ILE A 744 -42.39 -72.22 39.36
C ILE A 744 -41.95 -72.78 40.73
N GLN A 745 -40.66 -73.10 40.88
CA GLN A 745 -40.11 -73.62 42.14
C GLN A 745 -40.19 -72.60 43.27
N GLU A 746 -39.91 -71.32 42.99
CA GLU A 746 -40.07 -70.23 43.96
C GLU A 746 -41.54 -70.06 44.37
N GLU A 747 -42.46 -70.02 43.41
CA GLU A 747 -43.91 -69.93 43.70
C GLU A 747 -44.38 -71.08 44.62
N MET A 748 -43.96 -72.32 44.36
CA MET A 748 -44.34 -73.47 45.19
C MET A 748 -43.74 -73.44 46.60
N LEU A 749 -42.52 -72.94 46.74
CA LEU A 749 -41.82 -72.86 48.03
C LEU A 749 -42.50 -71.86 48.97
N ASP A 750 -42.94 -70.72 48.44
CA ASP A 750 -43.66 -69.71 49.21
C ASP A 750 -45.01 -70.24 49.72
N VAL A 751 -45.75 -70.98 48.89
CA VAL A 751 -47.05 -71.56 49.29
C VAL A 751 -46.88 -72.61 50.40
N ILE A 752 -45.84 -73.46 50.38
CA ILE A 752 -45.57 -74.43 51.47
C ILE A 752 -45.31 -73.71 52.79
N LYS A 753 -44.53 -72.62 52.77
CA LYS A 753 -44.26 -71.81 53.95
C LYS A 753 -45.53 -71.19 54.52
N GLU A 754 -46.45 -70.78 53.66
CA GLU A 754 -47.74 -70.22 54.06
C GLU A 754 -48.65 -71.28 54.72
N ILE A 755 -48.76 -72.48 54.12
CA ILE A 755 -49.53 -73.60 54.69
C ILE A 755 -49.00 -73.99 56.07
N ALA A 756 -47.68 -74.09 56.23
CA ALA A 756 -47.06 -74.43 57.51
C ALA A 756 -47.42 -73.42 58.63
N ARG A 757 -47.46 -72.12 58.31
CA ARG A 757 -47.90 -71.07 59.25
C ARG A 757 -49.36 -71.27 59.66
N LYS A 758 -50.24 -71.53 58.69
CA LYS A 758 -51.67 -71.73 58.94
C LYS A 758 -51.95 -72.97 59.81
N ASN A 759 -51.22 -74.07 59.58
CA ASN A 759 -51.36 -75.31 60.36
C ASN A 759 -50.94 -75.13 61.84
N GLN A 760 -49.94 -74.31 62.12
CA GLN A 760 -49.51 -74.03 63.50
C GLN A 760 -50.61 -73.34 64.32
N THR A 761 -51.28 -72.34 63.74
CA THR A 761 -52.38 -71.64 64.41
C THR A 761 -53.55 -72.56 64.71
N GLY A 762 -53.91 -73.45 63.78
CA GLY A 762 -54.98 -74.45 63.96
C GLY A 762 -54.64 -75.53 65.00
N LEU A 763 -53.38 -75.93 65.12
CA LEU A 763 -52.94 -76.92 66.11
C LEU A 763 -53.23 -76.47 67.54
N HIS A 764 -53.06 -75.18 67.84
CA HIS A 764 -53.27 -74.66 69.19
C HIS A 764 -54.76 -74.68 69.57
N GLU A 765 -55.63 -74.35 68.61
CA GLU A 765 -57.08 -74.45 68.77
C GLU A 765 -57.50 -75.91 69.01
N GLN A 766 -57.01 -76.84 68.20
CA GLN A 766 -57.30 -78.28 68.35
C GLN A 766 -56.86 -78.83 69.71
N LEU A 767 -55.66 -78.49 70.19
CA LEU A 767 -55.18 -78.94 71.50
C LEU A 767 -56.03 -78.41 72.67
N SER A 768 -56.58 -77.20 72.54
CA SER A 768 -57.44 -76.61 73.55
C SER A 768 -58.83 -77.23 73.61
N GLU A 769 -59.38 -77.68 72.47
CA GLU A 769 -60.66 -78.38 72.42
C GLU A 769 -60.54 -79.83 72.90
N GLU A 770 -59.44 -80.50 72.56
CA GLU A 770 -59.31 -81.94 72.75
C GLU A 770 -58.74 -82.37 74.11
N SER A 771 -58.03 -81.49 74.84
CA SER A 771 -57.49 -81.78 76.17
C SER A 771 -58.04 -80.82 77.23
N LYS A 772 -58.72 -81.38 78.25
CA LYS A 772 -59.37 -80.61 79.33
C LYS A 772 -58.36 -79.97 80.28
N TYR A 773 -57.16 -80.54 80.41
CA TYR A 773 -56.12 -80.04 81.31
C TYR A 773 -54.93 -79.39 80.56
N TYR A 774 -55.08 -79.09 79.27
CA TYR A 774 -54.01 -78.54 78.43
C TYR A 774 -53.38 -77.25 78.99
N SER A 775 -54.16 -76.39 79.64
CA SER A 775 -53.64 -75.18 80.31
C SER A 775 -52.65 -75.51 81.46
N THR A 776 -52.80 -76.66 82.11
CA THR A 776 -51.88 -77.13 83.16
C THR A 776 -50.67 -77.80 82.53
N ILE A 777 -50.86 -78.61 81.49
CA ILE A 777 -49.76 -79.20 80.69
C ILE A 777 -48.83 -78.12 80.16
N ARG A 778 -49.39 -77.05 79.60
CA ARG A 778 -48.63 -75.90 79.09
C ARG A 778 -47.82 -75.21 80.18
N ARG A 779 -48.42 -74.96 81.35
CA ARG A 779 -47.68 -74.36 82.49
C ARG A 779 -46.52 -75.24 82.99
N VAL A 780 -46.70 -76.57 82.96
CA VAL A 780 -45.62 -77.50 83.31
C VAL A 780 -44.50 -77.44 82.26
N TYR A 781 -44.85 -77.39 80.98
CA TYR A 781 -43.88 -77.19 79.90
C TYR A 781 -43.14 -75.86 80.05
N ASP A 782 -43.84 -74.75 80.27
CA ASP A 782 -43.24 -73.41 80.40
C ASP A 782 -42.24 -73.33 81.58
N LYS A 783 -42.51 -74.00 82.70
CA LYS A 783 -41.58 -74.07 83.86
C LYS A 783 -40.41 -75.03 83.63
N HIS A 784 -40.59 -76.10 82.85
CA HIS A 784 -39.57 -77.14 82.65
C HIS A 784 -39.40 -77.55 81.17
N PRO A 785 -39.09 -76.64 80.23
CA PRO A 785 -39.22 -76.90 78.79
C PRO A 785 -38.21 -77.93 78.25
N LYS A 786 -36.97 -77.89 78.76
CA LYS A 786 -35.89 -78.82 78.37
C LYS A 786 -36.15 -80.24 78.88
N GLU A 787 -36.53 -80.37 80.15
CA GLU A 787 -36.79 -81.67 80.77
C GLU A 787 -38.09 -82.28 80.24
N PHE A 788 -39.12 -81.46 80.01
CA PHE A 788 -40.36 -81.90 79.37
C PHE A 788 -40.13 -82.42 77.95
N SER A 789 -39.34 -81.71 77.14
CA SER A 789 -39.01 -82.15 75.78
C SER A 789 -38.21 -83.44 75.72
N GLN A 790 -37.38 -83.70 76.75
CA GLN A 790 -36.59 -84.93 76.84
C GLN A 790 -37.40 -86.12 77.38
N LYS A 791 -38.25 -85.89 78.39
CA LYS A 791 -38.89 -86.95 79.15
C LYS A 791 -40.34 -87.22 78.75
N VAL A 792 -41.06 -86.25 78.17
CA VAL A 792 -42.51 -86.35 77.93
C VAL A 792 -42.86 -86.33 76.44
N TYR A 793 -42.52 -85.27 75.70
CA TYR A 793 -42.73 -85.20 74.26
C TYR A 793 -41.85 -84.13 73.60
N PRO A 794 -41.20 -84.37 72.44
CA PRO A 794 -40.15 -83.49 71.88
C PRO A 794 -40.68 -82.21 71.21
N LEU A 795 -41.21 -81.28 72.00
CA LEU A 795 -41.76 -80.00 71.51
C LEU A 795 -40.69 -79.04 70.97
N ASN A 796 -39.49 -78.99 71.59
CA ASN A 796 -38.37 -78.18 71.07
C ASN A 796 -37.93 -78.59 69.65
N ARG A 797 -38.11 -79.86 69.26
CA ARG A 797 -37.79 -80.32 67.89
C ARG A 797 -38.81 -79.80 66.89
N MET A 798 -40.07 -79.69 67.29
CA MET A 798 -41.15 -79.15 66.45
C MET A 798 -40.92 -77.64 66.17
N GLU A 799 -40.51 -76.87 67.18
CA GLU A 799 -40.18 -75.44 67.02
C GLU A 799 -38.96 -75.23 66.10
N LYS A 800 -37.90 -76.04 66.25
CA LYS A 800 -36.73 -75.97 65.37
C LYS A 800 -37.05 -76.30 63.91
N LEU A 801 -37.81 -77.36 63.67
CA LEU A 801 -38.24 -77.74 62.31
C LEU A 801 -39.06 -76.63 61.65
N GLN A 802 -39.75 -75.80 62.44
CA GLN A 802 -40.48 -74.65 61.93
C GLN A 802 -39.59 -73.52 61.46
N GLU A 803 -38.62 -73.10 62.28
CA GLU A 803 -37.65 -72.09 61.87
C GLU A 803 -36.87 -72.55 60.64
N GLU A 804 -36.48 -73.83 60.63
CA GLU A 804 -35.76 -74.46 59.53
C GLU A 804 -36.59 -74.60 58.23
N LEU A 805 -37.92 -74.60 58.32
CA LEU A 805 -38.81 -74.62 57.15
C LEU A 805 -39.08 -73.21 56.62
N GLN A 806 -39.21 -72.22 57.50
CA GLN A 806 -39.35 -70.81 57.08
C GLN A 806 -38.10 -70.29 56.35
N ASN A 807 -36.93 -70.77 56.75
CA ASN A 807 -35.64 -70.41 56.15
C ASN A 807 -35.20 -71.35 55.02
N ALA A 808 -36.03 -72.29 54.57
CA ALA A 808 -35.66 -73.16 53.47
C ALA A 808 -35.68 -72.39 52.13
N GLU A 809 -34.59 -72.46 51.37
CA GLU A 809 -34.46 -71.91 50.01
C GLU A 809 -34.70 -72.99 48.93
N ILE A 810 -34.64 -74.27 49.32
CA ILE A 810 -34.78 -75.42 48.42
C ILE A 810 -36.11 -76.12 48.70
N LEU A 811 -36.92 -76.29 47.66
CA LEU A 811 -38.27 -76.86 47.73
C LEU A 811 -38.27 -78.26 48.35
N ASP A 812 -37.32 -79.10 48.00
CA ASP A 812 -37.22 -80.49 48.46
C ASP A 812 -36.95 -80.60 49.98
N THR A 813 -36.09 -79.70 50.47
CA THR A 813 -35.77 -79.60 51.90
C THR A 813 -36.97 -79.06 52.67
N ALA A 814 -37.71 -78.10 52.08
CA ALA A 814 -38.94 -77.57 52.65
C ALA A 814 -40.03 -78.65 52.75
N ILE A 815 -40.22 -79.46 51.70
CA ILE A 815 -41.20 -80.55 51.65
C ILE A 815 -40.93 -81.63 52.71
N THR A 816 -39.67 -82.06 52.84
CA THR A 816 -39.30 -83.11 53.80
C THR A 816 -39.55 -82.63 55.23
N LYS A 817 -39.13 -81.40 55.55
CA LYS A 817 -39.38 -80.77 56.86
C LYS A 817 -40.86 -80.56 57.13
N PHE A 818 -41.67 -80.25 56.11
CA PHE A 818 -43.11 -80.08 56.23
C PHE A 818 -43.80 -81.39 56.67
N LYS A 819 -43.44 -82.52 56.05
CA LYS A 819 -43.99 -83.84 56.39
C LYS A 819 -43.62 -84.25 57.82
N GLU A 820 -42.35 -84.11 58.21
CA GLU A 820 -41.90 -84.41 59.59
C GLU A 820 -42.60 -83.53 60.63
N MET A 821 -42.83 -82.25 60.32
CA MET A 821 -43.59 -81.36 61.19
C MET A 821 -45.02 -81.86 61.39
N LYS A 822 -45.73 -82.23 60.32
CA LYS A 822 -47.14 -82.67 60.38
C LYS A 822 -47.31 -83.95 61.22
N GLU A 823 -46.36 -84.89 61.13
CA GLU A 823 -46.35 -86.11 61.96
C GLU A 823 -46.19 -85.79 63.45
N LEU A 824 -45.23 -84.93 63.80
CA LEU A 824 -44.99 -84.53 65.20
C LEU A 824 -46.18 -83.77 65.79
N GLN A 825 -46.84 -82.91 65.00
CA GLN A 825 -48.04 -82.18 65.41
C GLN A 825 -49.18 -83.14 65.75
N THR A 826 -49.44 -84.11 64.87
CA THR A 826 -50.49 -85.11 65.07
C THR A 826 -50.21 -85.99 66.30
N GLY A 827 -48.95 -86.40 66.50
CA GLY A 827 -48.53 -87.17 67.68
C GLY A 827 -48.67 -86.39 68.99
N TRP A 828 -48.44 -85.07 68.97
CA TRP A 828 -48.56 -84.22 70.16
C TRP A 828 -50.01 -84.13 70.64
N VAL A 829 -50.95 -83.96 69.71
CA VAL A 829 -52.39 -83.95 70.01
C VAL A 829 -52.82 -85.24 70.71
N GLN A 830 -52.37 -86.39 70.23
CA GLN A 830 -52.66 -87.68 70.86
C GLN A 830 -52.01 -87.83 72.25
N GLN A 831 -50.80 -87.31 72.43
CA GLN A 831 -50.11 -87.37 73.72
C GLN A 831 -50.79 -86.47 74.75
N ALA A 832 -51.19 -85.25 74.38
CA ALA A 832 -51.95 -84.35 75.24
C ALA A 832 -53.26 -85.00 75.74
N LYS A 833 -54.00 -85.71 74.87
CA LYS A 833 -55.18 -86.50 75.25
C LYS A 833 -54.86 -87.58 76.30
N LYS A 834 -53.75 -88.31 76.17
CA LYS A 834 -53.34 -89.32 77.15
C LYS A 834 -52.94 -88.71 78.49
N MET A 835 -52.31 -87.53 78.47
CA MET A 835 -51.92 -86.81 79.67
C MET A 835 -53.12 -86.37 80.51
N ASP A 836 -54.30 -86.16 79.91
CA ASP A 836 -55.53 -85.91 80.67
C ASP A 836 -55.87 -87.06 81.63
N ASP A 837 -55.63 -88.31 81.24
CA ASP A 837 -55.84 -89.47 82.12
C ASP A 837 -54.83 -89.50 83.27
N TRP A 838 -53.60 -89.03 83.04
CA TRP A 838 -52.61 -88.88 84.10
C TRP A 838 -53.08 -87.83 85.12
N HIS A 839 -53.63 -86.71 84.67
CA HIS A 839 -54.17 -85.68 85.57
C HIS A 839 -55.34 -86.16 86.43
N LYS A 840 -56.18 -87.07 85.93
CA LYS A 840 -57.27 -87.65 86.75
C LYS A 840 -56.70 -88.33 88.00
N SER A 841 -55.53 -88.94 87.89
CA SER A 841 -54.86 -89.62 89.00
C SER A 841 -54.31 -88.64 90.04
N LEU A 842 -53.90 -87.43 89.64
CA LEU A 842 -53.46 -86.38 90.58
C LEU A 842 -54.55 -86.01 91.59
N ARG A 843 -55.83 -86.11 91.21
CA ARG A 843 -56.94 -85.83 92.13
C ARG A 843 -56.91 -86.75 93.36
N MET A 844 -56.45 -87.99 93.21
CA MET A 844 -56.29 -88.93 94.32
C MET A 844 -55.16 -88.50 95.25
N TYR A 845 -53.99 -88.17 94.69
CA TYR A 845 -52.82 -87.72 95.48
C TYR A 845 -53.01 -86.34 96.12
N MET A 846 -53.90 -85.51 95.58
CA MET A 846 -54.27 -84.23 96.18
C MET A 846 -55.37 -84.35 97.24
N SER A 847 -55.94 -85.53 97.45
CA SER A 847 -56.98 -85.76 98.46
C SER A 847 -56.39 -85.60 99.86
N GLY A 848 -56.77 -84.55 100.58
CA GLY A 848 -56.23 -84.19 101.89
C GLY A 848 -55.29 -82.99 101.87
N PHE A 849 -54.88 -82.50 100.69
CA PHE A 849 -54.12 -81.26 100.56
C PHE A 849 -55.00 -80.07 100.95
N THR A 850 -54.54 -79.29 101.92
CA THR A 850 -55.23 -78.07 102.34
C THR A 850 -54.34 -76.86 102.06
N PRO A 851 -54.72 -75.97 101.13
CA PRO A 851 -53.89 -74.82 100.78
C PRO A 851 -53.73 -73.80 101.92
N ALA A 852 -54.57 -73.87 102.97
CA ALA A 852 -54.48 -73.06 104.19
C ALA A 852 -53.51 -73.61 105.27
N ALA A 853 -52.92 -74.79 105.06
CA ALA A 853 -51.93 -75.33 106.01
C ALA A 853 -50.61 -74.53 105.96
N PRO A 854 -49.80 -74.54 107.04
CA PRO A 854 -48.48 -73.93 107.06
C PRO A 854 -47.58 -74.43 105.91
N VAL A 855 -46.65 -73.58 105.45
CA VAL A 855 -45.78 -73.87 104.30
C VAL A 855 -45.04 -75.20 104.46
N ASP A 856 -44.49 -75.46 105.65
CA ASP A 856 -43.75 -76.69 105.93
C ASP A 856 -44.63 -77.94 105.83
N ASP A 857 -45.88 -77.87 106.29
CA ASP A 857 -46.84 -78.99 106.20
C ASP A 857 -47.30 -79.22 104.75
N ARG A 858 -47.49 -78.15 103.96
CA ARG A 858 -47.82 -78.25 102.54
C ARG A 858 -46.67 -78.87 101.74
N ASN A 859 -45.44 -78.43 101.97
CA ASN A 859 -44.26 -78.98 101.31
C ASN A 859 -44.05 -80.44 101.66
N LYS A 860 -44.23 -80.80 102.95
CA LYS A 860 -44.15 -82.18 103.38
C LYS A 860 -45.23 -83.04 102.73
N PHE A 861 -46.47 -82.57 102.63
CA PHE A 861 -47.53 -83.26 101.90
C PHE A 861 -47.18 -83.45 100.41
N ILE A 862 -46.67 -82.41 99.75
CA ILE A 862 -46.27 -82.49 98.33
C ILE A 862 -45.11 -83.48 98.16
N GLU A 863 -44.14 -83.49 99.07
CA GLU A 863 -43.03 -84.45 99.03
C GLU A 863 -43.49 -85.88 99.26
N ASP A 864 -44.43 -86.10 100.19
CA ASP A 864 -45.02 -87.41 100.46
C ASP A 864 -45.86 -87.88 99.26
N ALA A 865 -46.69 -87.01 98.68
CA ALA A 865 -47.46 -87.30 97.46
C ALA A 865 -46.56 -87.58 96.26
N ILE A 866 -45.46 -86.83 96.09
CA ILE A 866 -44.45 -87.11 95.05
C ILE A 866 -43.76 -88.46 95.31
N ARG A 867 -43.48 -88.81 96.56
CA ARG A 867 -42.94 -90.12 96.91
C ARG A 867 -43.93 -91.23 96.54
N GLU A 868 -45.20 -91.08 96.87
CA GLU A 868 -46.25 -92.04 96.48
C GLU A 868 -46.39 -92.15 94.95
N ILE A 869 -46.30 -91.04 94.20
CA ILE A 869 -46.32 -91.06 92.73
C ILE A 869 -45.11 -91.85 92.20
N LYS A 870 -43.92 -91.67 92.78
CA LYS A 870 -42.71 -92.42 92.39
C LYS A 870 -42.82 -93.90 92.72
N ASP A 871 -43.51 -94.26 93.79
CA ASP A 871 -43.71 -95.65 94.19
C ASP A 871 -44.79 -96.34 93.34
N ASN A 872 -45.84 -95.60 92.94
CA ASN A 872 -46.99 -96.15 92.22
C ASN A 872 -46.84 -96.17 90.69
N TYR A 873 -46.01 -95.31 90.11
CA TYR A 873 -45.76 -95.29 88.66
C TYR A 873 -44.32 -95.67 88.34
N SER A 874 -44.15 -96.62 87.41
CA SER A 874 -42.83 -97.09 86.98
C SER A 874 -42.28 -96.36 85.76
N LYS A 875 -43.12 -95.67 84.99
CA LYS A 875 -42.68 -94.96 83.78
C LYS A 875 -42.18 -93.56 84.10
N GLU A 876 -40.97 -93.25 83.65
CA GLU A 876 -40.26 -92.00 83.99
C GLU A 876 -40.97 -90.74 83.45
N ASP A 877 -41.60 -90.82 82.28
CA ASP A 877 -42.38 -89.74 81.66
C ASP A 877 -43.57 -89.35 82.54
N ILE A 878 -44.34 -90.34 82.99
CA ILE A 878 -45.50 -90.18 83.86
C ILE A 878 -45.07 -89.68 85.24
N VAL A 879 -44.05 -90.30 85.85
CA VAL A 879 -43.56 -89.91 87.17
C VAL A 879 -43.05 -88.48 87.18
N SER A 880 -42.22 -88.11 86.20
CA SER A 880 -41.65 -86.77 86.09
C SER A 880 -42.75 -85.75 85.86
N TYR A 881 -43.65 -86.01 84.90
CA TYR A 881 -44.77 -85.13 84.61
C TYR A 881 -45.71 -84.96 85.80
N LEU A 882 -46.16 -86.04 86.43
CA LEU A 882 -47.07 -85.99 87.58
C LEU A 882 -46.43 -85.31 88.79
N SER A 883 -45.13 -85.51 89.02
CA SER A 883 -44.40 -84.83 90.10
C SER A 883 -44.35 -83.31 89.87
N TRP A 884 -44.09 -82.88 88.63
CA TRP A 884 -44.09 -81.45 88.28
C TRP A 884 -45.50 -80.88 88.30
N ALA A 885 -46.48 -81.57 87.71
CA ALA A 885 -47.88 -81.16 87.67
C ALA A 885 -48.46 -81.06 89.09
N MET A 886 -48.10 -81.97 90.01
CA MET A 886 -48.48 -81.92 91.42
C MET A 886 -48.01 -80.62 92.09
N ARG A 887 -46.75 -80.22 91.88
CA ARG A 887 -46.23 -78.93 92.36
C ARG A 887 -46.94 -77.75 91.70
N VAL A 888 -47.10 -77.76 90.38
CA VAL A 888 -47.74 -76.68 89.63
C VAL A 888 -49.20 -76.49 90.05
N ILE A 889 -49.95 -77.57 90.28
CA ILE A 889 -51.34 -77.51 90.75
C ILE A 889 -51.40 -77.02 92.20
N ALA A 890 -50.51 -77.49 93.07
CA ALA A 890 -50.43 -77.02 94.46
C ALA A 890 -50.11 -75.51 94.52
N ASP A 891 -49.08 -75.06 93.79
CA ASP A 891 -48.70 -73.64 93.68
C ASP A 891 -49.87 -72.81 93.16
N THR A 892 -50.53 -73.24 92.08
CA THR A 892 -51.66 -72.49 91.50
C THR A 892 -52.91 -72.50 92.40
N MET A 893 -53.11 -73.50 93.25
CA MET A 893 -54.16 -73.50 94.27
C MET A 893 -53.86 -72.54 95.44
N VAL A 894 -52.58 -72.27 95.71
CA VAL A 894 -52.15 -71.24 96.67
C VAL A 894 -52.29 -69.85 96.04
N GLU A 895 -51.76 -69.65 94.83
CA GLU A 895 -51.81 -68.38 94.09
C GLU A 895 -53.25 -67.90 93.80
N LYS A 896 -54.21 -68.80 93.56
CA LYS A 896 -55.62 -68.41 93.34
C LYS A 896 -56.35 -67.91 94.60
N ARG A 897 -55.72 -67.99 95.76
CA ARG A 897 -56.27 -67.56 97.06
C ARG A 897 -55.59 -66.30 97.61
N GLU A 898 -54.39 -65.99 97.13
CA GLU A 898 -53.77 -64.66 97.20
C GLU A 898 -54.42 -63.72 96.19
#